data_AF-A0A7M7N4V1-F1
#
_entry.id   AF-A0A7M7N4V1-F1
#
_cell.length_a   1.000
_cell.length_b   1.000
_cell.length_c   1.000
_cell.angle_alpha   90.00
_cell.angle_beta   90.00
_cell.angle_gamma   90.00
#
_symmetry.space_group_name_H-M   'P 1'
#
loop_
_entity.id
_entity.type
_entity.pdbx_description
1 polymer ?
#
loop_
_entity_poly.entity_id
_entity_poly.type
_entity_poly.pdbx_seq_one_letter_code
_entity_poly.pdbx_strand_id
1 'polypeptide(L)'
;MHLTVLCRSLRPIILNRLHIMQCQLRPTTRLNSAPHNIDVPRDQTIVLGRSPVTGITDKKLSRQHVEVTAAYSSQTLTVKQIGPNAACFHGNELQKGATVKLSKDDCFELLQGKYEYSVYFSDTQSESPGTSTGKSSGNSMKSDTKDKTDKEERLNEGRKQVKSAKKRPLDSDGDDSDSGKEEEPESKKIKKETKPSEDDIDQKLAALQRKAEDAERKQKAKKLNEPNESKSLKASRMGEGGERTSPGVSKGNGNGDTSGGGSGGGAPAAGSGKPSTVEEWKEDGKLLVYKSVGVKAGSKVAGFDMDGTLITTSSGKVFAQNADDWKIIFSEVPGKLKKLHEGGYKIVIFTNQLGISKGKLSVKDFRRKLCNVQKKLGVPMQAFAATSGGVYRKPMTGMWEYFQSKGNDGITVDIKASIYVGDAAGRPADWTPKRKKDFSMSDRLFALNVGIPFKTPEEFFLGYKPAKFNMPAFDPTTVSTSTPLFHPPSTALPASVQEVVILVGFPASGKSTFVKNHVLPHKYVHVNRDTMGSWQKCVAACSSALCKGQSVVIDNTNADVDSRKRYVDCAKKANVQCRCFSFTTTFDHARHNEKFRQLTPAGKNHASIADMIFYTFRKNFVAPKKEEGYSEVVQVNFLPTFNNKDEEKLYKKFLLEK
;
A
#
# COMPACT_ATOMS: atom_id res chain seq x y z
N MET A 1 -30.81 10.94 55.59
CA MET A 1 -31.30 9.55 55.74
C MET A 1 -32.35 9.28 54.67
N HIS A 2 -32.49 8.03 54.24
CA HIS A 2 -33.63 7.30 53.63
C HIS A 2 -34.79 8.01 52.86
N LEU A 3 -35.52 7.37 51.93
CA LEU A 3 -35.27 6.26 50.98
C LEU A 3 -36.57 6.04 50.17
N THR A 4 -36.56 6.09 48.83
CA THR A 4 -37.63 5.53 47.93
C THR A 4 -39.09 6.05 48.16
N VAL A 5 -40.06 5.98 47.25
CA VAL A 5 -40.56 4.90 46.36
C VAL A 5 -41.36 5.53 45.20
N LEU A 6 -41.58 4.74 44.14
CA LEU A 6 -42.60 4.91 43.08
C LEU A 6 -42.30 5.87 41.89
N CYS A 7 -41.74 5.28 40.83
CA CYS A 7 -42.18 5.60 39.47
C CYS A 7 -42.60 4.27 38.81
N ARG A 8 -43.87 4.18 38.40
CA ARG A 8 -44.45 3.00 37.72
C ARG A 8 -44.98 3.42 36.34
N SER A 9 -45.02 2.45 35.42
CA SER A 9 -45.70 2.50 34.11
C SER A 9 -44.95 3.16 32.93
N LEU A 10 -44.02 2.40 32.33
CA LEU A 10 -43.97 2.23 30.88
C LEU A 10 -43.81 0.73 30.55
N ARG A 11 -44.59 0.24 29.58
CA ARG A 11 -44.53 -1.16 29.12
C ARG A 11 -43.29 -1.37 28.22
N PRO A 12 -42.66 -2.56 28.20
CA PRO A 12 -41.63 -2.85 27.21
C PRO A 12 -42.25 -3.00 25.82
N ILE A 13 -41.82 -2.16 24.87
CA ILE A 13 -42.09 -2.39 23.44
C ILE A 13 -41.20 -3.54 22.99
N ILE A 14 -41.82 -4.58 22.42
CA ILE A 14 -41.11 -5.74 21.87
C ILE A 14 -40.31 -5.30 20.64
N LEU A 15 -38.99 -5.42 20.71
CA LEU A 15 -38.10 -5.26 19.56
C LEU A 15 -38.22 -6.47 18.64
N ASN A 16 -39.04 -6.36 17.59
CA ASN A 16 -39.05 -7.31 16.49
C ASN A 16 -37.64 -7.40 15.87
N ARG A 17 -37.00 -8.57 15.98
CA ARG A 17 -35.78 -8.88 15.21
C ARG A 17 -36.14 -8.96 13.73
N LEU A 18 -35.56 -8.11 12.89
CA LEU A 18 -35.61 -8.29 11.44
C LEU A 18 -34.91 -9.59 11.06
N HIS A 19 -35.58 -10.42 10.27
CA HIS A 19 -34.99 -11.60 9.64
C HIS A 19 -34.12 -11.13 8.45
N ILE A 20 -32.82 -11.44 8.48
CA ILE A 20 -31.88 -11.07 7.41
C ILE A 20 -31.37 -12.34 6.74
N MET A 21 -32.14 -12.84 5.76
CA MET A 21 -31.67 -13.87 4.85
C MET A 21 -30.44 -13.38 4.06
N GLN A 22 -29.42 -14.23 3.93
CA GLN A 22 -28.16 -13.99 3.20
C GLN A 22 -28.06 -14.88 1.95
N CYS A 23 -27.25 -14.45 0.98
CA CYS A 23 -26.96 -15.18 -0.26
C CYS A 23 -25.44 -15.29 -0.44
N GLN A 24 -24.95 -16.50 -0.70
CA GLN A 24 -23.53 -16.79 -0.91
C GLN A 24 -23.33 -17.70 -2.12
N LEU A 25 -22.26 -17.45 -2.88
CA LEU A 25 -21.68 -18.42 -3.79
C LEU A 25 -20.58 -19.18 -3.05
N ARG A 26 -20.69 -20.50 -2.94
CA ARG A 26 -19.73 -21.36 -2.24
C ARG A 26 -18.99 -22.26 -3.24
N PRO A 27 -17.67 -22.43 -3.15
CA PRO A 27 -16.97 -23.42 -3.95
C PRO A 27 -17.50 -24.83 -3.68
N THR A 28 -17.61 -25.64 -4.73
CA THR A 28 -17.92 -27.06 -4.58
C THR A 28 -16.69 -27.85 -4.13
N THR A 29 -16.85 -29.14 -3.82
CA THR A 29 -15.74 -30.05 -3.46
C THR A 29 -15.06 -30.69 -4.67
N ARG A 30 -15.41 -30.29 -5.91
CA ARG A 30 -14.89 -30.89 -7.15
C ARG A 30 -13.49 -30.38 -7.50
N LEU A 31 -12.77 -31.13 -8.33
CA LEU A 31 -11.43 -30.80 -8.86
C LEU A 31 -11.34 -29.43 -9.55
N ASN A 32 -12.48 -28.90 -10.00
CA ASN A 32 -12.60 -27.63 -10.73
C ASN A 32 -13.22 -26.51 -9.87
N SER A 33 -13.17 -26.60 -8.54
CA SER A 33 -13.81 -25.65 -7.63
C SER A 33 -13.19 -24.24 -7.65
N ALA A 34 -13.98 -23.27 -7.20
CA ALA A 34 -13.51 -21.90 -6.99
C ALA A 34 -12.69 -21.74 -5.69
N PRO A 35 -11.89 -20.65 -5.51
CA PRO A 35 -10.94 -20.60 -4.40
C PRO A 35 -11.53 -20.20 -3.04
N HIS A 36 -12.66 -19.46 -2.99
CA HIS A 36 -13.31 -19.03 -1.75
C HIS A 36 -14.76 -18.56 -1.96
N ASN A 37 -15.53 -18.47 -0.86
CA ASN A 37 -16.94 -18.02 -0.84
C ASN A 37 -17.09 -16.54 -1.24
N ILE A 38 -18.14 -16.20 -1.97
CA ILE A 38 -18.50 -14.82 -2.32
C ILE A 38 -19.87 -14.48 -1.77
N ASP A 39 -19.95 -13.48 -0.90
CA ASP A 39 -21.23 -12.90 -0.47
C ASP A 39 -21.85 -12.08 -1.61
N VAL A 40 -23.10 -12.36 -1.96
CA VAL A 40 -23.89 -11.54 -2.88
C VAL A 40 -24.71 -10.55 -2.03
N PRO A 41 -24.56 -9.22 -2.19
CA PRO A 41 -25.33 -8.26 -1.39
C PRO A 41 -26.79 -8.12 -1.85
N ARG A 42 -27.65 -7.69 -0.93
CA ARG A 42 -29.06 -7.40 -1.23
C ARG A 42 -29.20 -6.17 -2.14
N ASP A 43 -30.07 -6.29 -3.14
CA ASP A 43 -30.44 -5.27 -4.13
C ASP A 43 -29.25 -4.68 -4.91
N GLN A 44 -28.17 -5.46 -5.08
CA GLN A 44 -26.97 -5.08 -5.82
C GLN A 44 -26.58 -6.15 -6.84
N THR A 45 -26.14 -5.70 -8.01
CA THR A 45 -25.46 -6.53 -9.01
C THR A 45 -23.96 -6.47 -8.77
N ILE A 46 -23.32 -7.64 -8.62
CA ILE A 46 -21.86 -7.74 -8.51
C ILE A 46 -21.28 -8.34 -9.79
N VAL A 47 -20.10 -7.85 -10.19
CA VAL A 47 -19.40 -8.34 -11.38
C VAL A 47 -18.30 -9.33 -10.96
N LEU A 48 -18.44 -10.57 -11.40
CA LEU A 48 -17.47 -11.64 -11.19
C LEU A 48 -16.61 -11.85 -12.43
N GLY A 49 -15.41 -12.35 -12.22
CA GLY A 49 -14.36 -12.46 -13.23
C GLY A 49 -12.98 -12.52 -12.59
N ARG A 50 -11.92 -12.33 -13.37
CA ARG A 50 -10.52 -12.28 -12.92
C ARG A 50 -10.25 -11.04 -12.06
N SER A 51 -10.55 -11.12 -10.77
CA SER A 51 -10.51 -9.99 -9.83
C SER A 51 -10.14 -10.45 -8.41
N PRO A 52 -9.77 -9.52 -7.50
CA PRO A 52 -9.57 -9.88 -6.09
C PRO A 52 -10.82 -10.41 -5.39
N VAL A 53 -12.03 -10.14 -5.91
CA VAL A 53 -13.30 -10.63 -5.33
C VAL A 53 -13.42 -12.14 -5.49
N THR A 54 -13.02 -12.68 -6.64
CA THR A 54 -13.03 -14.13 -6.91
C THR A 54 -11.71 -14.81 -6.58
N GLY A 55 -10.61 -14.06 -6.40
CA GLY A 55 -9.27 -14.61 -6.23
C GLY A 55 -8.65 -15.21 -7.50
N ILE A 56 -9.40 -15.27 -8.60
CA ILE A 56 -8.97 -15.95 -9.83
C ILE A 56 -8.06 -15.05 -10.66
N THR A 57 -6.96 -15.62 -11.16
CA THR A 57 -5.97 -14.93 -12.02
C THR A 57 -5.90 -15.44 -13.46
N ASP A 58 -6.69 -16.47 -13.82
CA ASP A 58 -6.70 -17.10 -15.16
C ASP A 58 -6.97 -16.06 -16.26
N LYS A 59 -6.09 -16.01 -17.28
CA LYS A 59 -6.19 -15.07 -18.39
C LYS A 59 -7.37 -15.34 -19.32
N LYS A 60 -7.93 -16.56 -19.34
CA LYS A 60 -9.16 -16.90 -20.07
C LYS A 60 -10.41 -16.32 -19.39
N LEU A 61 -10.35 -16.06 -18.08
CA LEU A 61 -11.43 -15.38 -17.37
C LEU A 61 -11.31 -13.86 -17.56
N SER A 62 -12.37 -13.22 -18.08
CA SER A 62 -12.41 -11.75 -18.21
C SER A 62 -12.42 -11.09 -16.83
N ARG A 63 -11.94 -9.84 -16.70
CA ARG A 63 -12.10 -9.08 -15.44
C ARG A 63 -13.58 -8.78 -15.12
N GLN A 64 -14.38 -8.65 -16.17
CA GLN A 64 -15.83 -8.51 -16.13
C GLN A 64 -16.38 -9.68 -16.95
N HIS A 65 -16.82 -10.75 -16.29
CA HIS A 65 -17.13 -12.03 -16.94
C HIS A 65 -18.59 -12.42 -16.81
N VAL A 66 -19.14 -12.35 -15.59
CA VAL A 66 -20.59 -12.44 -15.35
C VAL A 66 -21.02 -11.32 -14.41
N GLU A 67 -22.24 -10.82 -14.62
CA GLU A 67 -23.01 -10.05 -13.63
C GLU A 67 -23.87 -11.03 -12.84
N VAL A 68 -23.88 -10.94 -11.51
CA VAL A 68 -24.80 -11.72 -10.66
C VAL A 68 -25.61 -10.84 -9.71
N THR A 69 -26.89 -11.16 -9.55
CA THR A 69 -27.86 -10.39 -8.75
C THR A 69 -28.79 -11.33 -8.00
N ALA A 70 -28.86 -11.22 -6.67
CA ALA A 70 -29.69 -12.09 -5.83
C ALA A 70 -31.08 -11.48 -5.57
N ALA A 71 -32.14 -12.22 -5.88
CA ALA A 71 -33.53 -11.88 -5.62
C ALA A 71 -34.02 -12.60 -4.35
N TYR A 72 -33.94 -11.90 -3.21
CA TYR A 72 -34.19 -12.48 -1.88
C TYR A 72 -35.66 -12.85 -1.64
N SER A 73 -36.62 -12.20 -2.32
CA SER A 73 -38.03 -12.59 -2.23
C SER A 73 -38.33 -13.97 -2.85
N SER A 74 -37.49 -14.44 -3.77
CA SER A 74 -37.68 -15.69 -4.52
C SER A 74 -36.55 -16.72 -4.31
N GLN A 75 -35.54 -16.41 -3.49
CA GLN A 75 -34.33 -17.24 -3.31
C GLN A 75 -33.67 -17.66 -4.63
N THR A 76 -33.63 -16.75 -5.61
CA THR A 76 -32.96 -16.98 -6.90
C THR A 76 -31.78 -16.04 -7.12
N LEU A 77 -30.75 -16.53 -7.81
CA LEU A 77 -29.61 -15.74 -8.29
C LEU A 77 -29.68 -15.64 -9.82
N THR A 78 -29.77 -14.42 -10.34
CA THR A 78 -29.66 -14.18 -11.78
C THR A 78 -28.19 -14.07 -12.15
N VAL A 79 -27.75 -14.81 -13.17
CA VAL A 79 -26.37 -14.78 -13.71
C VAL A 79 -26.42 -14.41 -15.19
N LYS A 80 -25.72 -13.33 -15.56
CA LYS A 80 -25.68 -12.81 -16.93
C LYS A 80 -24.26 -12.80 -17.47
N GLN A 81 -24.06 -13.46 -18.61
CA GLN A 81 -22.76 -13.54 -19.28
C GLN A 81 -22.41 -12.21 -19.96
N ILE A 82 -21.26 -11.63 -19.61
CA ILE A 82 -20.73 -10.40 -20.23
C ILE A 82 -19.32 -10.57 -20.81
N GLY A 83 -18.59 -11.60 -20.38
CA GLY A 83 -17.27 -11.96 -20.89
C GLY A 83 -17.32 -12.66 -22.26
N PRO A 84 -16.17 -12.76 -22.96
CA PRO A 84 -16.10 -13.35 -24.29
C PRO A 84 -15.99 -14.89 -24.31
N ASN A 85 -15.50 -15.52 -23.23
CA ASN A 85 -15.49 -16.99 -23.08
C ASN A 85 -16.68 -17.39 -22.20
N ALA A 86 -17.26 -18.57 -22.39
CA ALA A 86 -18.49 -18.98 -21.70
C ALA A 86 -18.28 -19.34 -20.22
N ALA A 87 -19.23 -18.90 -19.38
CA ALA A 87 -19.61 -19.60 -18.16
C ALA A 87 -20.60 -20.72 -18.51
N CYS A 88 -20.75 -21.74 -17.65
CA CYS A 88 -21.63 -22.89 -17.93
C CYS A 88 -22.67 -23.11 -16.83
N PHE A 89 -23.89 -23.47 -17.22
CA PHE A 89 -24.95 -23.90 -16.31
C PHE A 89 -25.59 -25.21 -16.80
N HIS A 90 -25.64 -26.22 -15.93
CA HIS A 90 -26.07 -27.59 -16.29
C HIS A 90 -25.37 -28.14 -17.56
N GLY A 91 -24.08 -27.85 -17.72
CA GLY A 91 -23.27 -28.25 -18.89
C GLY A 91 -23.50 -27.42 -20.16
N ASN A 92 -24.44 -26.48 -20.16
CA ASN A 92 -24.72 -25.59 -21.31
C ASN A 92 -23.88 -24.31 -21.23
N GLU A 93 -23.21 -23.96 -22.33
CA GLU A 93 -22.42 -22.74 -22.45
C GLU A 93 -23.31 -21.49 -22.58
N LEU A 94 -23.05 -20.47 -21.76
CA LEU A 94 -23.73 -19.18 -21.83
C LEU A 94 -23.07 -18.29 -22.88
N GLN A 95 -23.84 -17.91 -23.90
CA GLN A 95 -23.44 -16.92 -24.90
C GLN A 95 -23.40 -15.50 -24.31
N LYS A 96 -22.56 -14.63 -24.87
CA LYS A 96 -22.44 -13.25 -24.38
C LYS A 96 -23.78 -12.50 -24.50
N GLY A 97 -24.27 -11.96 -23.38
CA GLY A 97 -25.57 -11.33 -23.23
C GLY A 97 -26.66 -12.25 -22.67
N ALA A 98 -26.47 -13.58 -22.74
CA ALA A 98 -27.41 -14.55 -22.18
C ALA A 98 -27.50 -14.42 -20.66
N THR A 99 -28.67 -14.71 -20.11
CA THR A 99 -28.99 -14.61 -18.68
C THR A 99 -29.73 -15.86 -18.24
N VAL A 100 -29.29 -16.46 -17.13
CA VAL A 100 -29.96 -17.60 -16.48
C VAL A 100 -30.34 -17.25 -15.05
N LYS A 101 -31.32 -17.96 -14.51
CA LYS A 101 -31.71 -17.89 -13.09
C LYS A 101 -31.37 -19.22 -12.43
N LEU A 102 -30.67 -19.14 -11.31
CA LEU A 102 -30.26 -20.24 -10.46
C LEU A 102 -31.11 -20.20 -9.18
N SER A 103 -31.54 -21.35 -8.71
CA SER A 103 -32.22 -21.55 -7.43
C SER A 103 -31.20 -21.79 -6.30
N LYS A 104 -31.69 -22.03 -5.08
CA LYS A 104 -30.85 -22.54 -4.00
C LYS A 104 -30.27 -23.92 -4.37
N ASP A 105 -29.01 -24.13 -4.02
CA ASP A 105 -28.16 -25.30 -4.23
C ASP A 105 -27.81 -25.63 -5.70
N ASP A 106 -28.34 -24.88 -6.68
CA ASP A 106 -27.90 -24.92 -8.08
C ASP A 106 -26.41 -24.57 -8.23
N CYS A 107 -25.73 -25.20 -9.18
CA CYS A 107 -24.30 -25.02 -9.44
C CYS A 107 -24.03 -24.45 -10.84
N PHE A 108 -23.08 -23.54 -10.96
CA PHE A 108 -22.60 -23.01 -12.24
C PHE A 108 -21.07 -22.89 -12.27
N GLU A 109 -20.48 -23.03 -13.46
CA GLU A 109 -19.04 -22.82 -13.70
C GLU A 109 -18.79 -21.38 -14.13
N LEU A 110 -17.97 -20.64 -13.39
CA LEU A 110 -17.64 -19.25 -13.73
C LEU A 110 -16.77 -19.14 -15.00
N LEU A 111 -16.18 -20.23 -15.47
CA LEU A 111 -15.57 -20.39 -16.79
C LEU A 111 -15.69 -21.87 -17.18
N GLN A 112 -16.01 -22.19 -18.43
CA GLN A 112 -16.16 -23.59 -18.88
C GLN A 112 -15.08 -24.55 -18.33
N GLY A 113 -15.52 -25.57 -17.59
CA GLY A 113 -14.68 -26.58 -16.94
C GLY A 113 -13.91 -26.09 -15.72
N LYS A 114 -14.22 -24.91 -15.16
CA LYS A 114 -13.47 -24.28 -14.05
C LYS A 114 -14.32 -23.39 -13.14
N TYR A 115 -13.87 -23.27 -11.89
CA TYR A 115 -14.38 -22.35 -10.88
C TYR A 115 -15.89 -22.54 -10.64
N GLU A 116 -16.26 -23.78 -10.36
CA GLU A 116 -17.64 -24.17 -10.02
C GLU A 116 -18.03 -23.60 -8.65
N TYR A 117 -19.21 -22.97 -8.62
CA TYR A 117 -19.87 -22.40 -7.44
C TYR A 117 -21.27 -22.97 -7.27
N SER A 118 -21.66 -23.31 -6.04
CA SER A 118 -23.05 -23.55 -5.65
C SER A 118 -23.68 -22.27 -5.06
N VAL A 119 -24.97 -22.07 -5.32
CA VAL A 119 -25.76 -20.95 -4.81
C VAL A 119 -26.37 -21.32 -3.46
N TYR A 120 -26.13 -20.53 -2.41
CA TYR A 120 -26.61 -20.83 -1.07
C TYR A 120 -27.42 -19.67 -0.49
N PHE A 121 -28.62 -19.96 -0.01
CA PHE A 121 -29.48 -19.04 0.75
C PHE A 121 -29.71 -19.60 2.16
N SER A 122 -29.52 -18.75 3.17
CA SER A 122 -29.71 -19.10 4.59
C SER A 122 -30.24 -17.94 5.42
N ASP A 123 -31.14 -18.27 6.34
CA ASP A 123 -31.56 -17.38 7.41
C ASP A 123 -30.59 -17.43 8.59
N THR A 124 -30.18 -16.27 9.09
CA THR A 124 -29.35 -16.19 10.30
C THR A 124 -30.20 -16.39 11.55
N GLN A 125 -30.38 -17.64 11.96
CA GLN A 125 -30.66 -18.00 13.36
C GLN A 125 -29.44 -18.69 13.99
N SER A 126 -29.37 -18.62 15.32
CA SER A 126 -28.26 -18.93 16.20
C SER A 126 -27.32 -20.10 15.82
N GLU A 127 -26.02 -19.81 15.74
CA GLU A 127 -24.97 -20.71 16.22
C GLU A 127 -24.20 -20.02 17.37
N SER A 128 -24.05 -20.71 18.49
CA SER A 128 -23.34 -20.27 19.69
C SER A 128 -21.96 -20.94 19.80
N PRO A 129 -20.96 -20.29 20.41
CA PRO A 129 -19.59 -20.81 20.44
C PRO A 129 -19.37 -21.87 21.54
N GLY A 130 -19.46 -23.14 21.14
CA GLY A 130 -18.57 -24.24 21.55
C GLY A 130 -18.65 -24.83 22.97
N THR A 131 -18.65 -26.18 23.03
CA THR A 131 -18.04 -26.94 24.14
C THR A 131 -17.43 -28.25 23.62
N SER A 132 -16.40 -28.74 24.31
CA SER A 132 -15.57 -29.86 23.88
C SER A 132 -15.66 -31.10 24.78
N THR A 133 -15.88 -32.27 24.17
CA THR A 133 -15.49 -33.63 24.59
C THR A 133 -15.44 -34.46 23.31
N GLY A 134 -14.70 -35.56 23.14
CA GLY A 134 -13.90 -36.38 24.04
C GLY A 134 -13.93 -37.81 23.47
N LYS A 135 -12.75 -38.41 23.18
CA LYS A 135 -12.50 -39.77 22.64
C LYS A 135 -13.69 -40.76 22.60
N SER A 136 -13.87 -41.49 21.49
CA SER A 136 -13.47 -42.92 21.39
C SER A 136 -13.95 -43.64 20.11
N SER A 137 -13.28 -44.75 19.85
CA SER A 137 -13.54 -45.91 18.96
C SER A 137 -14.96 -46.25 18.51
N GLY A 138 -15.07 -46.90 17.34
CA GLY A 138 -16.02 -48.02 17.17
C GLY A 138 -16.60 -48.22 15.77
N ASN A 139 -16.35 -49.39 15.17
CA ASN A 139 -17.16 -49.91 14.05
C ASN A 139 -18.63 -50.11 14.48
N SER A 140 -19.60 -50.04 13.54
CA SER A 140 -20.27 -51.27 13.02
C SER A 140 -21.44 -51.01 12.06
N MET A 141 -21.38 -51.71 10.91
CA MET A 141 -22.45 -52.40 10.15
C MET A 141 -23.88 -51.84 9.96
N LYS A 142 -24.23 -51.76 8.66
CA LYS A 142 -25.40 -52.36 7.96
C LYS A 142 -26.85 -52.18 8.49
N SER A 143 -27.68 -51.65 7.59
CA SER A 143 -28.75 -52.39 6.88
C SER A 143 -29.02 -51.62 5.56
N ASP A 144 -29.15 -52.20 4.36
CA ASP A 144 -30.15 -53.17 3.86
C ASP A 144 -31.59 -52.72 4.21
N THR A 145 -32.58 -52.61 3.31
CA THR A 145 -32.79 -53.33 2.04
C THR A 145 -33.89 -52.65 1.17
N LYS A 146 -33.87 -52.85 -0.18
CA LYS A 146 -35.02 -53.08 -1.10
C LYS A 146 -36.17 -52.03 -1.23
N ASP A 147 -37.00 -52.00 -2.29
CA ASP A 147 -37.06 -52.70 -3.59
C ASP A 147 -37.90 -51.88 -4.62
N LYS A 148 -37.77 -52.19 -5.92
CA LYS A 148 -38.82 -52.17 -6.99
C LYS A 148 -39.51 -50.86 -7.43
N THR A 149 -39.32 -50.38 -8.67
CA THR A 149 -39.75 -50.83 -10.04
C THR A 149 -41.13 -50.32 -10.46
N ASP A 150 -41.20 -49.65 -11.62
CA ASP A 150 -41.88 -50.14 -12.85
C ASP A 150 -41.86 -49.01 -13.92
N LYS A 151 -41.27 -49.28 -15.10
CA LYS A 151 -41.90 -49.65 -16.41
C LYS A 151 -42.39 -48.44 -17.21
N GLU A 152 -41.79 -48.20 -18.39
CA GLU A 152 -42.33 -48.47 -19.74
C GLU A 152 -43.37 -47.38 -20.18
N GLU A 153 -43.47 -46.92 -21.42
CA GLU A 153 -43.05 -47.49 -22.72
C GLU A 153 -42.89 -46.34 -23.78
N ARG A 154 -41.98 -46.53 -24.77
CA ARG A 154 -42.17 -46.42 -26.26
C ARG A 154 -42.93 -45.22 -26.92
N LEU A 155 -42.73 -44.83 -28.20
CA LEU A 155 -42.07 -45.41 -29.39
C LEU A 155 -41.85 -44.33 -30.51
N ASN A 156 -40.82 -44.49 -31.37
CA ASN A 156 -40.73 -44.10 -32.82
C ASN A 156 -41.02 -42.63 -33.30
N GLU A 157 -40.63 -42.16 -34.50
CA GLU A 157 -40.00 -42.78 -35.69
C GLU A 157 -39.26 -41.76 -36.60
N GLY A 158 -38.24 -42.20 -37.36
CA GLY A 158 -37.86 -41.67 -38.70
C GLY A 158 -37.23 -40.26 -38.83
N ARG A 159 -36.48 -39.91 -39.90
CA ARG A 159 -35.96 -40.68 -41.06
C ARG A 159 -34.76 -39.93 -41.70
N LYS A 160 -33.87 -40.72 -42.33
CA LYS A 160 -32.79 -40.39 -43.31
C LYS A 160 -33.15 -39.22 -44.26
N GLN A 161 -32.24 -38.47 -44.93
CA GLN A 161 -31.06 -38.88 -45.72
C GLN A 161 -30.19 -37.63 -46.11
N VAL A 162 -29.28 -37.70 -47.09
CA VAL A 162 -27.81 -37.84 -46.90
C VAL A 162 -27.04 -37.39 -48.18
N LYS A 163 -25.72 -37.04 -48.09
CA LYS A 163 -24.72 -36.77 -49.20
C LYS A 163 -24.82 -35.41 -49.95
N SER A 164 -23.80 -34.87 -50.67
CA SER A 164 -22.35 -35.20 -50.84
C SER A 164 -21.55 -34.03 -51.48
N ALA A 165 -20.21 -34.11 -51.52
CA ALA A 165 -19.28 -33.09 -52.01
C ALA A 165 -18.79 -33.24 -53.48
N LYS A 166 -18.19 -32.15 -54.04
CA LYS A 166 -17.11 -32.03 -55.07
C LYS A 166 -17.13 -30.60 -55.66
N LYS A 167 -16.18 -30.03 -56.41
CA LYS A 167 -14.71 -30.01 -56.61
C LYS A 167 -14.48 -28.88 -57.67
N ARG A 168 -13.28 -28.28 -57.81
CA ARG A 168 -12.97 -27.21 -58.82
C ARG A 168 -12.94 -27.73 -60.27
N PRO A 169 -12.94 -26.83 -61.29
CA PRO A 169 -11.69 -26.55 -62.03
C PRO A 169 -11.43 -25.04 -62.35
N LEU A 170 -10.64 -24.75 -63.40
CA LEU A 170 -9.89 -23.51 -63.75
C LEU A 170 -10.33 -22.89 -65.11
N ASP A 171 -9.61 -21.83 -65.53
CA ASP A 171 -9.50 -21.23 -66.89
C ASP A 171 -10.67 -20.30 -67.36
N SER A 172 -10.48 -19.25 -68.19
CA SER A 172 -9.32 -18.38 -68.52
C SER A 172 -9.81 -17.07 -69.23
N ASP A 173 -8.89 -16.11 -69.44
CA ASP A 173 -8.86 -15.02 -70.45
C ASP A 173 -10.00 -13.96 -70.59
N GLY A 174 -9.61 -12.71 -70.90
CA GLY A 174 -10.51 -11.61 -71.32
C GLY A 174 -10.01 -10.21 -70.93
N ASP A 175 -9.84 -9.31 -71.91
CA ASP A 175 -9.10 -8.04 -71.79
C ASP A 175 -10.00 -6.76 -71.80
N ASP A 176 -9.36 -5.64 -71.46
CA ASP A 176 -9.58 -4.26 -71.96
C ASP A 176 -10.59 -3.24 -71.34
N SER A 177 -10.17 -1.97 -71.43
CA SER A 177 -10.88 -0.66 -71.32
C SER A 177 -11.26 -0.02 -69.96
N ASP A 178 -10.33 0.81 -69.47
CA ASP A 178 -10.45 2.26 -69.20
C ASP A 178 -11.73 2.89 -68.58
N SER A 179 -11.58 3.51 -67.39
CA SER A 179 -11.70 4.97 -67.18
C SER A 179 -11.91 5.32 -65.69
N GLY A 180 -11.21 6.34 -65.22
CA GLY A 180 -10.99 6.55 -63.77
C GLY A 180 -12.00 7.44 -63.04
N LYS A 181 -11.93 7.37 -61.71
CA LYS A 181 -12.23 8.47 -60.77
C LYS A 181 -11.51 8.22 -59.45
N GLU A 182 -10.79 9.22 -58.96
CA GLU A 182 -10.22 9.22 -57.62
C GLU A 182 -11.33 9.53 -56.60
N GLU A 183 -11.47 8.70 -55.57
CA GLU A 183 -12.26 9.01 -54.37
C GLU A 183 -11.42 8.80 -53.10
N GLU A 184 -11.67 9.63 -52.08
CA GLU A 184 -10.86 9.73 -50.86
C GLU A 184 -10.91 8.47 -49.97
N PRO A 185 -9.82 8.14 -49.24
CA PRO A 185 -9.86 7.14 -48.19
C PRO A 185 -10.52 7.69 -46.91
N GLU A 186 -11.70 7.16 -46.60
CA GLU A 186 -12.55 7.54 -45.47
C GLU A 186 -11.84 7.46 -44.08
N SER A 187 -12.16 8.42 -43.21
CA SER A 187 -11.45 8.66 -41.95
C SER A 187 -11.48 7.52 -40.92
N LYS A 188 -10.30 7.08 -40.44
CA LYS A 188 -10.17 6.15 -39.30
C LYS A 188 -10.50 6.83 -37.97
N LYS A 189 -11.72 6.62 -37.45
CA LYS A 189 -12.12 7.02 -36.09
C LYS A 189 -11.27 6.35 -35.00
N ILE A 190 -10.27 7.06 -34.49
CA ILE A 190 -9.53 6.68 -33.28
C ILE A 190 -10.49 6.72 -32.08
N LYS A 191 -10.68 5.57 -31.41
CA LYS A 191 -11.44 5.51 -30.14
C LYS A 191 -10.67 6.26 -29.05
N LYS A 192 -11.19 7.44 -28.70
CA LYS A 192 -10.72 8.28 -27.58
C LYS A 192 -10.92 7.51 -26.27
N GLU A 193 -9.84 7.07 -25.62
CA GLU A 193 -9.94 6.52 -24.27
C GLU A 193 -10.48 7.60 -23.31
N THR A 194 -11.63 7.35 -22.70
CA THR A 194 -12.27 8.29 -21.78
C THR A 194 -11.39 8.49 -20.55
N LYS A 195 -11.01 9.74 -20.26
CA LYS A 195 -10.27 10.06 -19.03
C LYS A 195 -11.13 9.69 -17.80
N PRO A 196 -10.55 9.13 -16.72
CA PRO A 196 -11.23 9.09 -15.43
C PRO A 196 -11.61 10.52 -15.01
N SER A 197 -12.84 10.71 -14.56
CA SER A 197 -13.33 12.00 -14.05
C SER A 197 -12.75 12.29 -12.66
N GLU A 198 -12.74 13.55 -12.20
CA GLU A 198 -12.40 13.86 -10.80
C GLU A 198 -13.39 13.16 -9.84
N ASP A 199 -14.65 13.00 -10.27
CA ASP A 199 -15.67 12.26 -9.54
C ASP A 199 -15.28 10.78 -9.28
N ASP A 200 -14.59 10.12 -10.22
CA ASP A 200 -14.07 8.74 -10.05
C ASP A 200 -12.90 8.64 -9.06
N ILE A 201 -12.22 9.75 -8.78
CA ILE A 201 -11.05 9.84 -7.89
C ILE A 201 -11.52 10.05 -6.46
N ASP A 202 -12.34 11.10 -6.25
CA ASP A 202 -12.84 11.49 -4.94
C ASP A 202 -13.69 10.36 -4.33
N GLN A 203 -14.53 9.69 -5.14
CA GLN A 203 -15.29 8.52 -4.67
C GLN A 203 -14.37 7.38 -4.19
N LYS A 204 -13.23 7.15 -4.85
CA LYS A 204 -12.25 6.13 -4.41
C LYS A 204 -11.50 6.56 -3.15
N LEU A 205 -11.18 7.85 -3.00
CA LEU A 205 -10.54 8.39 -1.80
C LEU A 205 -11.47 8.26 -0.59
N ALA A 206 -12.71 8.73 -0.71
CA ALA A 206 -13.76 8.59 0.30
C ALA A 206 -14.02 7.12 0.68
N ALA A 207 -14.07 6.21 -0.29
CA ALA A 207 -14.26 4.79 -0.05
C ALA A 207 -13.08 4.11 0.68
N LEU A 208 -11.86 4.60 0.51
CA LEU A 208 -10.69 4.13 1.25
C LEU A 208 -10.67 4.68 2.70
N GLN A 209 -11.05 5.94 2.89
CA GLN A 209 -11.14 6.56 4.23
C GLN A 209 -12.23 5.90 5.09
N ARG A 210 -13.44 5.71 4.56
CA ARG A 210 -14.54 5.03 5.29
C ARG A 210 -14.15 3.63 5.77
N LYS A 211 -13.37 2.89 4.97
CA LYS A 211 -12.82 1.57 5.36
C LYS A 211 -11.82 1.65 6.52
N ALA A 212 -11.06 2.75 6.64
CA ALA A 212 -10.16 2.98 7.76
C ALA A 212 -10.94 3.41 9.03
N GLU A 213 -11.96 4.26 8.89
CA GLU A 213 -12.85 4.68 9.98
C GLU A 213 -13.66 3.50 10.55
N ASP A 214 -14.22 2.64 9.69
CA ASP A 214 -14.90 1.41 10.11
C ASP A 214 -13.96 0.43 10.82
N ALA A 215 -12.68 0.38 10.40
CA ALA A 215 -11.66 -0.43 11.07
C ALA A 215 -11.31 0.15 12.46
N GLU A 216 -11.20 1.48 12.60
CA GLU A 216 -11.03 2.14 13.90
C GLU A 216 -12.24 1.86 14.81
N ARG A 217 -13.47 2.03 14.30
CA ARG A 217 -14.70 1.81 15.08
C ARG A 217 -14.80 0.37 15.59
N LYS A 218 -14.40 -0.60 14.76
CA LYS A 218 -14.29 -2.03 15.15
C LYS A 218 -13.18 -2.27 16.18
N GLN A 219 -12.03 -1.61 16.10
CA GLN A 219 -10.97 -1.72 17.12
C GLN A 219 -11.35 -1.07 18.45
N LYS A 220 -12.00 0.11 18.44
CA LYS A 220 -12.52 0.77 19.65
C LYS A 220 -13.57 -0.10 20.34
N ALA A 221 -14.50 -0.69 19.58
CA ALA A 221 -15.48 -1.64 20.11
C ALA A 221 -14.82 -2.89 20.72
N LYS A 222 -13.70 -3.36 20.15
CA LYS A 222 -12.95 -4.50 20.71
C LYS A 222 -12.25 -4.14 22.03
N LYS A 223 -11.69 -2.93 22.16
CA LYS A 223 -11.03 -2.45 23.38
C LYS A 223 -11.96 -2.14 24.55
N LEU A 224 -13.25 -1.92 24.33
CA LEU A 224 -14.23 -1.79 25.43
C LEU A 224 -14.69 -3.14 26.00
N ASN A 225 -14.33 -4.27 25.38
CA ASN A 225 -14.82 -5.60 25.75
C ASN A 225 -13.72 -6.57 26.25
N GLU A 226 -12.52 -6.08 26.60
CA GLU A 226 -11.49 -6.91 27.25
C GLU A 226 -11.62 -6.84 28.78
N PRO A 227 -11.73 -7.98 29.50
CA PRO A 227 -11.78 -8.01 30.96
C PRO A 227 -10.41 -7.69 31.56
N ASN A 228 -10.43 -6.93 32.65
CA ASN A 228 -9.23 -6.34 33.26
C ASN A 228 -8.59 -7.32 34.26
N GLU A 229 -7.64 -8.16 33.83
CA GLU A 229 -6.85 -9.00 34.75
C GLU A 229 -5.79 -8.18 35.49
N SER A 230 -6.06 -7.88 36.76
CA SER A 230 -5.07 -7.38 37.71
C SER A 230 -4.21 -8.52 38.25
N LYS A 231 -2.89 -8.45 38.04
CA LYS A 231 -1.92 -9.33 38.74
C LYS A 231 -1.07 -8.54 39.71
N SER A 232 -1.40 -8.75 40.99
CA SER A 232 -0.57 -8.44 42.16
C SER A 232 0.81 -9.09 42.05
N LEU A 233 1.85 -8.42 42.56
CA LEU A 233 2.88 -9.06 43.39
C LEU A 233 3.70 -8.04 44.21
N LYS A 234 3.37 -8.00 45.51
CA LYS A 234 4.21 -7.69 46.70
C LYS A 234 5.17 -6.48 46.67
N ALA A 235 4.85 -5.51 47.52
CA ALA A 235 5.82 -4.62 48.14
C ALA A 235 6.56 -5.30 49.32
N SER A 236 7.80 -4.89 49.55
CA SER A 236 8.50 -5.03 50.83
C SER A 236 9.04 -3.66 51.24
N ARG A 237 8.66 -3.20 52.43
CA ARG A 237 9.10 -1.92 53.02
C ARG A 237 10.62 -1.90 53.21
N MET A 238 11.26 -0.77 52.90
CA MET A 238 11.93 0.05 53.90
C MET A 238 11.79 1.52 53.48
N GLY A 239 11.61 2.40 54.46
CA GLY A 239 11.60 3.84 54.25
C GLY A 239 11.97 4.53 55.55
N GLU A 240 12.86 5.50 55.44
CA GLU A 240 13.20 6.62 56.33
C GLU A 240 14.19 7.47 55.49
N GLY A 241 13.93 8.75 55.25
CA GLY A 241 14.34 9.85 56.15
C GLY A 241 15.77 10.29 55.79
N GLY A 242 16.09 11.53 55.39
CA GLY A 242 15.31 12.78 55.35
C GLY A 242 16.00 13.84 54.48
N GLU A 243 15.62 15.11 54.65
CA GLU A 243 15.99 16.23 53.77
C GLU A 243 17.39 16.86 53.98
N ARG A 244 17.88 17.55 52.94
CA ARG A 244 18.71 18.79 52.88
C ARG A 244 19.80 18.98 53.97
N THR A 245 21.04 19.33 53.61
CA THR A 245 21.41 20.70 53.19
C THR A 245 22.76 20.78 52.43
N SER A 246 23.00 21.92 51.77
CA SER A 246 24.26 22.33 51.11
C SER A 246 25.08 23.27 52.03
N PRO A 247 26.17 23.96 51.59
CA PRO A 247 27.36 23.57 50.81
C PRO A 247 28.71 24.03 51.45
N GLY A 248 29.85 23.63 50.89
CA GLY A 248 31.20 24.22 51.15
C GLY A 248 32.31 23.42 50.44
N VAL A 249 32.97 23.88 49.38
CA VAL A 249 34.01 24.95 49.27
C VAL A 249 35.34 24.59 49.96
N SER A 250 36.35 24.22 49.15
CA SER A 250 37.81 24.52 49.23
C SER A 250 38.58 23.43 48.44
N LYS A 251 39.24 23.69 47.30
CA LYS A 251 40.51 24.39 47.02
C LYS A 251 41.78 23.74 47.60
N GLY A 252 42.76 23.51 46.70
CA GLY A 252 44.06 22.85 46.91
C GLY A 252 44.27 21.78 45.83
N ASN A 253 44.96 21.96 44.70
CA ASN A 253 46.11 22.79 44.32
C ASN A 253 47.45 22.30 44.91
N GLY A 254 48.30 21.69 44.07
CA GLY A 254 49.66 21.22 44.44
C GLY A 254 50.27 20.26 43.42
N ASN A 255 51.27 20.71 42.66
CA ASN A 255 52.07 19.92 41.70
C ASN A 255 53.25 19.19 42.38
N GLY A 256 53.91 18.28 41.65
CA GLY A 256 55.28 17.79 41.93
C GLY A 256 55.34 16.26 42.07
N ASP A 257 55.48 15.45 41.02
CA ASP A 257 56.63 15.26 40.12
C ASP A 257 57.76 14.41 40.73
N THR A 258 57.97 13.17 40.21
CA THR A 258 59.26 12.65 39.70
C THR A 258 59.29 11.12 39.51
N SER A 259 59.80 10.71 38.34
CA SER A 259 60.58 9.48 38.04
C SER A 259 60.03 8.06 38.27
N GLY A 260 60.20 7.19 37.25
CA GLY A 260 60.56 5.79 37.45
C GLY A 260 59.84 4.74 36.60
N GLY A 261 60.59 4.04 35.73
CA GLY A 261 60.27 2.69 35.25
C GLY A 261 59.39 2.59 33.99
N GLY A 262 60.00 2.22 32.86
CA GLY A 262 59.26 1.83 31.67
C GLY A 262 58.84 0.36 31.67
N SER A 263 57.69 0.05 31.07
CA SER A 263 57.46 -1.24 30.41
C SER A 263 56.40 -1.08 29.31
N GLY A 264 56.57 -1.80 28.20
CA GLY A 264 55.77 -1.62 27.00
C GLY A 264 54.34 -2.16 27.14
N GLY A 265 53.38 -1.28 27.39
CA GLY A 265 51.95 -1.57 27.24
C GLY A 265 51.48 -1.21 25.83
N GLY A 266 51.31 -2.21 24.96
CA GLY A 266 50.70 -1.99 23.63
C GLY A 266 49.29 -1.42 23.77
N ALA A 267 48.95 -0.44 22.93
CA ALA A 267 47.62 0.19 22.96
C ALA A 267 46.50 -0.87 22.84
N PRO A 268 45.41 -0.77 23.62
CA PRO A 268 44.34 -1.75 23.58
C PRO A 268 43.69 -1.77 22.19
N ALA A 269 43.67 -2.94 21.55
CA ALA A 269 43.06 -3.11 20.25
C ALA A 269 41.58 -2.71 20.29
N ALA A 270 41.16 -1.84 19.35
CA ALA A 270 39.80 -1.34 19.26
C ALA A 270 38.79 -2.49 19.21
N GLY A 271 37.78 -2.43 20.09
CA GLY A 271 36.94 -3.59 20.44
C GLY A 271 36.32 -4.30 19.23
N SER A 272 36.77 -5.52 18.97
CA SER A 272 36.10 -6.45 18.07
C SER A 272 35.19 -7.40 18.86
N GLY A 273 33.93 -7.52 18.46
CA GLY A 273 33.01 -8.49 19.07
C GLY A 273 33.47 -9.93 18.86
N LYS A 274 33.07 -10.84 19.76
CA LYS A 274 33.30 -12.28 19.58
C LYS A 274 32.63 -12.75 18.27
N PRO A 275 33.27 -13.63 17.46
CA PRO A 275 32.66 -14.14 16.24
C PRO A 275 31.45 -15.02 16.56
N SER A 276 30.41 -14.95 15.73
CA SER A 276 29.30 -15.90 15.78
C SER A 276 29.78 -17.33 15.54
N THR A 277 29.34 -18.25 16.39
CA THR A 277 29.66 -19.69 16.29
C THR A 277 28.60 -20.48 15.53
N VAL A 278 27.41 -19.93 15.36
CA VAL A 278 26.25 -20.54 14.69
C VAL A 278 25.71 -19.66 13.58
N GLU A 279 25.05 -20.27 12.60
CA GLU A 279 24.24 -19.56 11.61
C GLU A 279 22.88 -19.22 12.22
N GLU A 280 22.44 -17.96 12.11
CA GLU A 280 21.19 -17.48 12.69
C GLU A 280 20.26 -16.90 11.61
N TRP A 281 18.99 -17.26 11.70
CA TRP A 281 17.88 -16.61 10.99
C TRP A 281 16.86 -16.09 11.99
N LYS A 282 16.45 -14.82 11.83
CA LYS A 282 15.37 -14.22 12.61
C LYS A 282 14.37 -13.53 11.69
N GLU A 283 13.08 -13.60 12.05
CA GLU A 283 12.01 -12.80 11.46
C GLU A 283 11.56 -11.76 12.50
N ASP A 284 11.50 -10.48 12.12
CA ASP A 284 11.05 -9.37 12.97
C ASP A 284 10.00 -8.55 12.18
N GLY A 285 8.79 -9.12 12.12
CA GLY A 285 7.65 -8.56 11.39
C GLY A 285 7.87 -8.48 9.88
N LYS A 286 8.31 -7.30 9.40
CA LYS A 286 8.54 -7.00 7.97
C LYS A 286 10.02 -7.08 7.56
N LEU A 287 10.86 -7.65 8.43
CA LEU A 287 12.30 -7.79 8.27
C LEU A 287 12.71 -9.25 8.44
N LEU A 288 13.50 -9.77 7.51
CA LEU A 288 14.29 -10.98 7.72
C LEU A 288 15.72 -10.56 8.06
N VAL A 289 16.32 -11.23 9.06
CA VAL A 289 17.70 -11.05 9.47
C VAL A 289 18.43 -12.38 9.33
N TYR A 290 19.61 -12.33 8.74
CA TYR A 290 20.55 -13.43 8.60
C TYR A 290 21.89 -13.05 9.22
N LYS A 291 22.54 -13.99 9.91
CA LYS A 291 23.92 -13.86 10.39
C LYS A 291 24.63 -15.19 10.13
N SER A 292 25.64 -15.20 9.27
CA SER A 292 26.45 -16.41 9.06
C SER A 292 27.35 -16.69 10.27
N VAL A 293 27.95 -17.88 10.31
CA VAL A 293 29.09 -18.18 11.20
C VAL A 293 30.24 -17.21 10.89
N GLY A 294 31.04 -16.87 11.92
CA GLY A 294 32.26 -16.05 11.82
C GLY A 294 32.03 -14.54 11.83
N VAL A 295 30.78 -14.05 11.81
CA VAL A 295 30.46 -12.62 11.84
C VAL A 295 30.86 -12.03 13.19
N LYS A 296 31.68 -10.98 13.16
CA LYS A 296 32.01 -10.17 14.33
C LYS A 296 31.24 -8.85 14.29
N ALA A 297 30.92 -8.29 15.45
CA ALA A 297 30.59 -6.87 15.53
C ALA A 297 31.84 -6.01 15.33
N GLY A 298 31.67 -4.83 14.74
CA GLY A 298 32.77 -3.92 14.44
C GLY A 298 32.29 -2.50 14.11
N SER A 299 33.18 -1.53 14.31
CA SER A 299 32.90 -0.10 14.06
C SER A 299 33.04 0.30 12.59
N LYS A 300 33.77 -0.46 11.77
CA LYS A 300 33.86 -0.27 10.32
C LYS A 300 32.90 -1.21 9.60
N VAL A 301 32.03 -0.66 8.75
CA VAL A 301 31.00 -1.42 8.04
C VAL A 301 31.16 -1.23 6.53
N ALA A 302 31.19 -2.33 5.81
CA ALA A 302 31.03 -2.35 4.37
C ALA A 302 29.62 -2.89 4.08
N GLY A 303 28.69 -1.96 3.83
CA GLY A 303 27.30 -2.24 3.53
C GLY A 303 27.07 -2.36 2.02
N PHE A 304 26.23 -3.30 1.60
CA PHE A 304 25.93 -3.56 0.19
C PHE A 304 24.42 -3.74 -0.05
N ASP A 305 23.89 -3.36 -1.21
CA ASP A 305 22.72 -4.06 -1.76
C ASP A 305 23.12 -5.45 -2.29
N MET A 306 22.14 -6.29 -2.63
CA MET A 306 22.35 -7.63 -3.18
C MET A 306 22.11 -7.69 -4.70
N ASP A 307 20.89 -7.35 -5.16
CA ASP A 307 20.37 -7.65 -6.49
C ASP A 307 20.64 -6.49 -7.46
N GLY A 308 21.73 -6.59 -8.23
CA GLY A 308 22.29 -5.50 -9.04
C GLY A 308 23.66 -5.02 -8.55
N THR A 309 24.06 -5.44 -7.33
CA THR A 309 25.25 -4.92 -6.64
C THR A 309 26.29 -5.99 -6.28
N LEU A 310 25.87 -7.12 -5.71
CA LEU A 310 26.75 -8.28 -5.45
C LEU A 310 26.47 -9.41 -6.45
N ILE A 311 25.21 -9.54 -6.86
CA ILE A 311 24.74 -10.54 -7.82
C ILE A 311 23.90 -9.90 -8.92
N THR A 312 23.78 -10.60 -10.04
CA THR A 312 22.85 -10.29 -11.13
C THR A 312 22.22 -11.60 -11.62
N THR A 313 21.23 -11.55 -12.51
CA THR A 313 20.61 -12.78 -13.06
C THR A 313 21.60 -13.54 -13.93
N SER A 314 21.57 -14.87 -13.86
CA SER A 314 22.35 -15.72 -14.77
C SER A 314 21.68 -15.76 -16.15
N SER A 315 20.35 -15.67 -16.21
CA SER A 315 19.53 -15.58 -17.43
C SER A 315 19.66 -14.26 -18.21
N GLY A 316 20.26 -13.21 -17.63
CA GLY A 316 20.34 -11.86 -18.21
C GLY A 316 19.01 -11.09 -18.24
N LYS A 317 17.93 -11.64 -17.67
CA LYS A 317 16.64 -10.95 -17.55
C LYS A 317 16.64 -9.96 -16.40
N VAL A 318 15.79 -8.93 -16.48
CA VAL A 318 15.67 -7.87 -15.44
C VAL A 318 15.19 -8.44 -14.10
N PHE A 319 14.42 -9.53 -14.12
CA PHE A 319 13.94 -10.21 -12.92
C PHE A 319 14.34 -11.69 -12.97
N ALA A 320 14.82 -12.21 -11.83
CA ALA A 320 15.17 -13.61 -11.68
C ALA A 320 13.96 -14.52 -11.94
N GLN A 321 14.15 -15.59 -12.70
CA GLN A 321 13.10 -16.53 -13.06
C GLN A 321 12.78 -17.55 -11.95
N ASN A 322 13.74 -17.84 -11.07
CA ASN A 322 13.63 -18.76 -9.94
C ASN A 322 14.70 -18.41 -8.88
N ALA A 323 14.80 -19.21 -7.81
CA ALA A 323 15.74 -18.97 -6.70
C ALA A 323 17.23 -19.09 -7.09
N ASP A 324 17.52 -19.80 -8.18
CA ASP A 324 18.85 -20.19 -8.64
C ASP A 324 19.30 -19.38 -9.88
N ASP A 325 18.44 -18.50 -10.42
CA ASP A 325 18.74 -17.53 -11.48
C ASP A 325 19.52 -16.32 -10.92
N TRP A 326 20.75 -16.58 -10.51
CA TRP A 326 21.72 -15.56 -10.11
C TRP A 326 23.15 -15.99 -10.41
N LYS A 327 24.05 -15.01 -10.51
CA LYS A 327 25.50 -15.14 -10.55
C LYS A 327 26.13 -13.93 -9.85
N ILE A 328 27.38 -14.05 -9.42
CA ILE A 328 28.16 -12.90 -8.95
C ILE A 328 28.28 -11.89 -10.11
N ILE A 329 28.07 -10.59 -9.84
CA ILE A 329 27.97 -9.58 -10.90
C ILE A 329 29.31 -9.27 -11.58
N PHE A 330 30.41 -9.21 -10.81
CA PHE A 330 31.78 -9.04 -11.30
C PHE A 330 32.72 -10.05 -10.63
N SER A 331 33.73 -10.53 -11.37
CA SER A 331 34.80 -11.43 -10.89
C SER A 331 35.52 -10.91 -9.64
N GLU A 332 35.60 -9.60 -9.49
CA GLU A 332 36.32 -8.85 -8.47
C GLU A 332 35.62 -8.86 -7.10
N VAL A 333 34.31 -9.15 -7.07
CA VAL A 333 33.48 -9.01 -5.86
C VAL A 333 34.01 -9.88 -4.70
N PRO A 334 34.23 -11.21 -4.84
CA PRO A 334 34.68 -12.03 -3.71
C PRO A 334 36.06 -11.60 -3.21
N GLY A 335 36.98 -11.26 -4.12
CA GLY A 335 38.33 -10.77 -3.78
C GLY A 335 38.30 -9.45 -3.02
N LYS A 336 37.43 -8.50 -3.41
CA LYS A 336 37.26 -7.23 -2.67
C LYS A 336 36.57 -7.42 -1.32
N LEU A 337 35.56 -8.28 -1.22
CA LEU A 337 34.93 -8.59 0.07
C LEU A 337 35.90 -9.25 1.04
N LYS A 338 36.74 -10.18 0.58
CA LYS A 338 37.80 -10.80 1.39
C LYS A 338 38.78 -9.75 1.93
N LYS A 339 39.31 -8.87 1.06
CA LYS A 339 40.20 -7.77 1.47
C LYS A 339 39.57 -6.81 2.49
N LEU A 340 38.28 -6.51 2.36
CA LEU A 340 37.55 -5.69 3.34
C LEU A 340 37.44 -6.38 4.69
N HIS A 341 37.05 -7.66 4.71
CA HIS A 341 36.95 -8.45 5.92
C HIS A 341 38.32 -8.57 6.63
N GLU A 342 39.40 -8.83 5.87
CA GLU A 342 40.78 -8.84 6.37
C GLU A 342 41.19 -7.46 6.93
N GLY A 343 40.75 -6.37 6.29
CA GLY A 343 40.88 -4.99 6.77
C GLY A 343 39.97 -4.60 7.95
N GLY A 344 39.27 -5.57 8.57
CA GLY A 344 38.43 -5.37 9.75
C GLY A 344 37.04 -4.78 9.50
N TYR A 345 36.57 -4.74 8.24
CA TYR A 345 35.20 -4.34 7.93
C TYR A 345 34.20 -5.46 8.18
N LYS A 346 33.13 -5.15 8.92
CA LYS A 346 31.94 -6.01 8.97
C LYS A 346 31.19 -5.93 7.64
N ILE A 347 31.01 -7.06 6.98
CA ILE A 347 30.26 -7.16 5.72
C ILE A 347 28.76 -7.26 6.04
N VAL A 348 27.97 -6.32 5.55
CA VAL A 348 26.52 -6.24 5.79
C VAL A 348 25.74 -6.07 4.49
N ILE A 349 24.65 -6.81 4.31
CA ILE A 349 23.73 -6.67 3.18
C ILE A 349 22.44 -6.00 3.65
N PHE A 350 21.98 -4.99 2.92
CA PHE A 350 20.74 -4.26 3.12
C PHE A 350 19.91 -4.33 1.83
N THR A 351 18.87 -5.15 1.77
CA THR A 351 18.17 -5.48 0.52
C THR A 351 16.63 -5.34 0.58
N ASN A 352 16.03 -4.96 -0.55
CA ASN A 352 14.62 -4.56 -0.68
C ASN A 352 13.75 -5.67 -1.34
N GLN A 353 13.28 -6.65 -0.55
CA GLN A 353 12.68 -7.90 -1.02
C GLN A 353 11.14 -7.91 -1.04
N LEU A 354 10.52 -6.90 -1.68
CA LEU A 354 9.07 -6.76 -1.83
C LEU A 354 8.39 -7.91 -2.62
N GLY A 355 9.17 -8.77 -3.29
CA GLY A 355 8.66 -10.01 -3.89
C GLY A 355 8.04 -10.96 -2.86
N ILE A 356 8.55 -10.96 -1.62
CA ILE A 356 8.10 -11.85 -0.54
C ILE A 356 6.67 -11.52 -0.12
N SER A 357 6.37 -10.29 0.29
CA SER A 357 4.98 -9.90 0.66
C SER A 357 4.00 -9.89 -0.52
N LYS A 358 4.49 -10.04 -1.76
CA LYS A 358 3.68 -10.17 -2.98
C LYS A 358 3.48 -11.62 -3.43
N GLY A 359 3.96 -12.60 -2.65
CA GLY A 359 3.86 -14.03 -2.99
C GLY A 359 4.66 -14.44 -4.23
N LYS A 360 5.61 -13.61 -4.68
CA LYS A 360 6.44 -13.88 -5.87
C LYS A 360 7.74 -14.62 -5.55
N LEU A 361 8.13 -14.64 -4.28
CA LEU A 361 9.33 -15.32 -3.78
C LEU A 361 9.00 -15.85 -2.38
N SER A 362 9.21 -17.15 -2.13
CA SER A 362 8.99 -17.70 -0.79
C SER A 362 10.14 -17.30 0.16
N VAL A 363 9.86 -17.21 1.46
CA VAL A 363 10.92 -16.99 2.47
C VAL A 363 11.95 -18.12 2.42
N LYS A 364 11.51 -19.38 2.20
CA LYS A 364 12.38 -20.56 2.07
C LYS A 364 13.36 -20.43 0.90
N ASP A 365 12.88 -19.98 -0.26
CA ASP A 365 13.72 -19.78 -1.45
C ASP A 365 14.67 -18.59 -1.29
N PHE A 366 14.21 -17.49 -0.67
CA PHE A 366 15.09 -16.37 -0.35
C PHE A 366 16.21 -16.78 0.62
N ARG A 367 15.89 -17.55 1.67
CA ARG A 367 16.90 -18.12 2.59
C ARG A 367 17.93 -18.95 1.85
N ARG A 368 17.48 -19.92 1.03
CA ARG A 368 18.33 -20.78 0.20
C ARG A 368 19.24 -19.97 -0.74
N LYS A 369 18.68 -19.00 -1.46
CA LYS A 369 19.43 -18.08 -2.32
C LYS A 369 20.52 -17.37 -1.52
N LEU A 370 20.18 -16.74 -0.39
CA LEU A 370 21.14 -15.96 0.40
C LEU A 370 22.28 -16.82 0.97
N CYS A 371 21.98 -18.00 1.53
CA CYS A 371 23.00 -18.93 2.02
C CYS A 371 23.95 -19.37 0.88
N ASN A 372 23.42 -19.63 -0.32
CA ASN A 372 24.25 -20.00 -1.48
C ASN A 372 25.12 -18.83 -1.97
N VAL A 373 24.58 -17.60 -1.95
CA VAL A 373 25.34 -16.36 -2.24
C VAL A 373 26.46 -16.16 -1.20
N GLN A 374 26.17 -16.31 0.09
CA GLN A 374 27.15 -16.20 1.17
C GLN A 374 28.31 -17.19 0.96
N LYS A 375 27.99 -18.47 0.71
CA LYS A 375 28.99 -19.51 0.43
C LYS A 375 29.84 -19.19 -0.80
N LYS A 376 29.25 -18.63 -1.86
CA LYS A 376 29.97 -18.27 -3.10
C LYS A 376 30.84 -17.02 -2.95
N LEU A 377 30.47 -16.10 -2.06
CA LEU A 377 31.26 -14.91 -1.71
C LEU A 377 32.41 -15.21 -0.73
N GLY A 378 32.32 -16.30 0.04
CA GLY A 378 33.44 -16.83 0.83
C GLY A 378 33.84 -16.00 2.05
N VAL A 379 32.95 -15.12 2.54
CA VAL A 379 33.18 -14.28 3.73
C VAL A 379 32.01 -14.38 4.72
N PRO A 380 32.26 -14.24 6.03
CA PRO A 380 31.21 -13.98 7.00
C PRO A 380 30.43 -12.71 6.67
N MET A 381 29.10 -12.77 6.74
CA MET A 381 28.22 -11.62 6.49
C MET A 381 26.93 -11.67 7.29
N GLN A 382 26.39 -10.48 7.55
CA GLN A 382 25.05 -10.29 8.11
C GLN A 382 24.15 -9.69 7.02
N ALA A 383 22.87 -10.06 6.96
CA ALA A 383 21.93 -9.48 6.01
C ALA A 383 20.62 -9.06 6.66
N PHE A 384 20.05 -7.99 6.13
CA PHE A 384 18.78 -7.39 6.50
C PHE A 384 17.95 -7.26 5.23
N ALA A 385 16.80 -7.94 5.17
CA ALA A 385 15.94 -7.98 4.00
C ALA A 385 14.53 -7.48 4.33
N ALA A 386 14.17 -6.32 3.79
CA ALA A 386 12.85 -5.71 3.96
C ALA A 386 11.83 -6.42 3.05
N THR A 387 10.95 -7.23 3.64
CA THR A 387 10.01 -8.10 2.89
C THR A 387 8.81 -7.35 2.32
N SER A 388 8.55 -6.14 2.82
CA SER A 388 7.35 -5.33 2.60
C SER A 388 7.70 -3.84 2.50
N GLY A 389 6.71 -3.00 2.17
CA GLY A 389 6.80 -1.56 2.41
C GLY A 389 6.72 -1.19 3.90
N GLY A 390 7.42 -0.13 4.31
CA GLY A 390 7.46 0.39 5.68
C GLY A 390 8.85 0.94 6.03
N VAL A 391 9.11 1.12 7.33
CA VAL A 391 10.37 1.67 7.87
C VAL A 391 11.64 0.91 7.47
N TYR A 392 11.54 -0.38 7.14
CA TYR A 392 12.69 -1.18 6.71
C TYR A 392 13.02 -1.02 5.22
N ARG A 393 12.10 -0.52 4.38
CA ARG A 393 12.32 -0.49 2.93
C ARG A 393 13.15 0.74 2.53
N LYS A 394 14.34 0.52 1.97
CA LYS A 394 15.20 1.60 1.43
C LYS A 394 14.39 2.49 0.47
N PRO A 395 14.50 3.83 0.55
CA PRO A 395 15.55 4.59 1.26
C PRO A 395 15.38 4.75 2.77
N MET A 396 14.33 4.17 3.39
CA MET A 396 14.16 4.24 4.84
C MET A 396 15.31 3.57 5.60
N THR A 397 15.66 4.15 6.74
CA THR A 397 16.81 3.78 7.58
C THR A 397 16.55 2.63 8.55
N GLY A 398 15.34 2.07 8.61
CA GLY A 398 14.96 1.11 9.66
C GLY A 398 15.83 -0.15 9.69
N MET A 399 16.39 -0.60 8.56
CA MET A 399 17.35 -1.71 8.57
C MET A 399 18.69 -1.32 9.19
N TRP A 400 19.16 -0.09 8.96
CA TRP A 400 20.36 0.45 9.60
C TRP A 400 20.16 0.66 11.09
N GLU A 401 19.01 1.21 11.49
CA GLU A 401 18.62 1.41 12.89
C GLU A 401 18.49 0.07 13.63
N TYR A 402 17.90 -0.95 13.01
CA TYR A 402 17.89 -2.33 13.53
C TYR A 402 19.32 -2.87 13.64
N PHE A 403 20.14 -2.70 12.61
CA PHE A 403 21.53 -3.18 12.61
C PHE A 403 22.35 -2.57 13.76
N GLN A 404 22.30 -1.26 13.97
CA GLN A 404 23.03 -0.64 15.08
C GLN A 404 22.48 -1.06 16.45
N SER A 405 21.16 -1.12 16.62
CA SER A 405 20.52 -1.40 17.94
C SER A 405 20.52 -2.88 18.34
N LYS A 406 20.45 -3.81 17.38
CA LYS A 406 20.25 -5.26 17.61
C LYS A 406 21.18 -6.15 16.80
N GLY A 407 21.92 -5.61 15.84
CA GLY A 407 22.74 -6.38 14.89
C GLY A 407 24.25 -6.25 15.10
N ASN A 408 24.73 -5.32 15.93
CA ASN A 408 26.15 -4.98 16.09
C ASN A 408 26.65 -5.01 17.55
N ASP A 409 25.99 -5.77 18.43
CA ASP A 409 26.45 -6.08 19.79
C ASP A 409 26.85 -4.84 20.63
N GLY A 410 26.12 -3.73 20.46
CA GLY A 410 26.37 -2.46 21.14
C GLY A 410 27.53 -1.62 20.57
N ILE A 411 28.25 -2.11 19.55
CA ILE A 411 29.36 -1.38 18.93
C ILE A 411 28.82 -0.30 17.99
N THR A 412 29.09 0.96 18.32
CA THR A 412 28.81 2.13 17.47
C THR A 412 29.61 2.08 16.18
N VAL A 413 28.97 2.41 15.05
CA VAL A 413 29.61 2.45 13.74
C VAL A 413 30.27 3.81 13.51
N ASP A 414 31.55 3.80 13.11
CA ASP A 414 32.17 4.97 12.51
C ASP A 414 31.67 5.12 11.07
N ILE A 415 30.72 6.03 10.90
CA ILE A 415 30.08 6.34 9.62
C ILE A 415 31.10 6.81 8.57
N LYS A 416 32.14 7.57 8.97
CA LYS A 416 33.12 8.14 8.03
C LYS A 416 34.14 7.09 7.56
N ALA A 417 34.48 6.12 8.41
CA ALA A 417 35.32 4.99 8.05
C ALA A 417 34.55 3.83 7.38
N SER A 418 33.23 3.95 7.25
CA SER A 418 32.33 2.95 6.65
C SER A 418 31.90 3.34 5.23
N ILE A 419 31.27 2.42 4.50
CA ILE A 419 30.77 2.66 3.14
C ILE A 419 29.49 1.87 2.86
N TYR A 420 28.60 2.45 2.05
CA TYR A 420 27.48 1.75 1.41
C TYR A 420 27.67 1.68 -0.11
N VAL A 421 27.39 0.51 -0.70
CA VAL A 421 27.47 0.27 -2.15
C VAL A 421 26.12 -0.23 -2.66
N GLY A 422 25.61 0.36 -3.75
CA GLY A 422 24.32 -0.03 -4.33
C GLY A 422 24.12 0.50 -5.76
N ASP A 423 23.36 -0.21 -6.58
CA ASP A 423 23.11 0.13 -7.99
C ASP A 423 21.89 1.04 -8.20
N ALA A 424 20.96 1.12 -7.24
CA ALA A 424 19.85 2.07 -7.27
C ALA A 424 20.35 3.47 -6.92
N ALA A 425 21.10 4.07 -7.85
CA ALA A 425 21.91 5.26 -7.65
C ALA A 425 21.42 6.50 -8.44
N GLY A 426 20.29 6.41 -9.14
CA GLY A 426 19.67 7.52 -9.86
C GLY A 426 20.42 8.00 -11.10
N ARG A 427 21.24 7.14 -11.72
CA ARG A 427 21.99 7.45 -12.94
C ARG A 427 21.04 7.57 -14.15
N PRO A 428 21.24 8.57 -15.04
CA PRO A 428 20.42 8.77 -16.25
C PRO A 428 20.71 7.67 -17.29
N ALA A 429 20.00 7.67 -18.43
CA ALA A 429 20.35 6.76 -19.53
C ALA A 429 21.76 7.10 -20.06
N ASP A 430 22.47 6.09 -20.55
CA ASP A 430 23.81 6.18 -21.13
C ASP A 430 24.88 6.81 -20.23
N TRP A 431 24.71 6.68 -18.90
CA TRP A 431 25.77 6.93 -17.91
C TRP A 431 27.05 6.09 -18.15
N THR A 432 26.91 5.00 -18.90
CA THR A 432 27.93 4.27 -19.64
C THR A 432 27.25 3.79 -20.93
N PRO A 433 27.93 3.73 -22.09
CA PRO A 433 27.27 3.44 -23.37
C PRO A 433 26.38 2.19 -23.33
N LYS A 434 25.14 2.32 -23.84
CA LYS A 434 24.11 1.26 -23.88
C LYS A 434 23.54 0.85 -22.51
N ARG A 435 23.87 1.56 -21.42
CA ARG A 435 23.23 1.34 -20.11
C ARG A 435 21.93 2.13 -20.00
N LYS A 436 20.86 1.42 -19.61
CA LYS A 436 19.58 2.06 -19.24
C LYS A 436 19.76 2.89 -17.98
N LYS A 437 18.91 3.91 -17.81
CA LYS A 437 18.80 4.65 -16.54
C LYS A 437 18.52 3.70 -15.38
N ASP A 438 19.01 4.04 -14.19
CA ASP A 438 18.72 3.25 -12.98
C ASP A 438 17.20 3.19 -12.74
N PHE A 439 16.73 2.06 -12.24
CA PHE A 439 15.29 1.88 -11.99
C PHE A 439 14.80 2.67 -10.77
N SER A 440 15.69 3.09 -9.88
CA SER A 440 15.44 3.64 -8.54
C SER A 440 16.65 4.46 -8.08
N MET A 441 16.48 5.27 -7.04
CA MET A 441 17.57 5.90 -6.28
C MET A 441 17.63 5.43 -4.81
N SER A 442 16.94 4.34 -4.48
CA SER A 442 16.77 3.87 -3.11
C SER A 442 18.08 3.64 -2.33
N ASP A 443 19.20 3.36 -3.01
CA ASP A 443 20.47 3.03 -2.35
C ASP A 443 21.29 4.27 -2.03
N ARG A 444 21.40 5.20 -2.98
CA ARG A 444 22.01 6.51 -2.73
C ARG A 444 21.22 7.30 -1.70
N LEU A 445 19.88 7.28 -1.79
CA LEU A 445 19.02 7.96 -0.82
C LEU A 445 19.03 7.28 0.56
N PHE A 446 19.16 5.95 0.64
CA PHE A 446 19.42 5.24 1.91
C PHE A 446 20.74 5.71 2.53
N ALA A 447 21.81 5.75 1.74
CA ALA A 447 23.13 6.19 2.22
C ALA A 447 23.10 7.63 2.74
N LEU A 448 22.45 8.55 1.99
CA LEU A 448 22.24 9.94 2.42
C LEU A 448 21.44 10.04 3.72
N ASN A 449 20.36 9.26 3.87
CA ASN A 449 19.56 9.24 5.10
C ASN A 449 20.30 8.69 6.32
N VAL A 450 21.30 7.82 6.12
CA VAL A 450 22.20 7.30 7.16
C VAL A 450 23.37 8.26 7.41
N GLY A 451 23.76 9.06 6.41
CA GLY A 451 24.98 9.88 6.40
C GLY A 451 26.26 9.11 6.01
N ILE A 452 26.14 7.88 5.49
CA ILE A 452 27.28 7.01 5.15
C ILE A 452 27.80 7.29 3.73
N PRO A 453 29.13 7.28 3.50
CA PRO A 453 29.72 7.38 2.17
C PRO A 453 29.12 6.36 1.19
N PHE A 454 28.82 6.80 -0.04
CA PHE A 454 28.17 5.98 -1.06
C PHE A 454 29.04 5.79 -2.31
N LYS A 455 29.01 4.60 -2.90
CA LYS A 455 29.52 4.32 -4.26
C LYS A 455 28.60 3.39 -5.04
N THR A 456 28.66 3.46 -6.37
CA THR A 456 28.04 2.45 -7.24
C THR A 456 28.89 1.17 -7.31
N PRO A 457 28.34 0.02 -7.75
CA PRO A 457 29.10 -1.22 -7.87
C PRO A 457 30.29 -1.08 -8.82
N GLU A 458 30.15 -0.33 -9.91
CA GLU A 458 31.22 -0.09 -10.88
C GLU A 458 32.33 0.82 -10.31
N GLU A 459 31.97 1.90 -9.60
CA GLU A 459 32.92 2.74 -8.87
C GLU A 459 33.69 1.95 -7.80
N PHE A 460 33.00 1.07 -7.08
CA PHE A 460 33.58 0.33 -5.96
C PHE A 460 34.39 -0.89 -6.39
N PHE A 461 33.82 -1.77 -7.23
CA PHE A 461 34.44 -3.03 -7.63
C PHE A 461 35.36 -2.89 -8.85
N LEU A 462 35.01 -2.06 -9.83
CA LEU A 462 35.78 -1.91 -11.07
C LEU A 462 36.67 -0.66 -11.11
N GLY A 463 36.54 0.25 -10.13
CA GLY A 463 37.34 1.48 -10.06
C GLY A 463 36.95 2.54 -11.10
N TYR A 464 35.72 2.48 -11.61
CA TYR A 464 35.22 3.46 -12.58
C TYR A 464 35.14 4.86 -11.94
N LYS A 465 35.24 5.91 -12.78
CA LYS A 465 34.99 7.29 -12.34
C LYS A 465 33.52 7.45 -11.93
N PRO A 466 33.20 8.29 -10.92
CA PRO A 466 31.83 8.52 -10.47
C PRO A 466 30.88 8.91 -11.62
N ALA A 467 29.75 8.21 -11.71
CA ALA A 467 28.73 8.50 -12.71
C ALA A 467 27.87 9.70 -12.32
N LYS A 468 27.42 10.49 -13.31
CA LYS A 468 26.41 11.54 -13.09
C LYS A 468 25.08 10.91 -12.63
N PHE A 469 24.34 11.60 -11.77
CA PHE A 469 23.03 11.19 -11.26
C PHE A 469 22.14 12.42 -11.07
N ASN A 470 20.82 12.23 -11.11
CA ASN A 470 19.84 13.32 -11.00
C ASN A 470 19.06 13.18 -9.69
N MET A 471 19.31 14.05 -8.70
CA MET A 471 18.59 14.05 -7.42
C MET A 471 17.06 14.18 -7.59
N PRO A 472 16.23 13.72 -6.63
CA PRO A 472 14.78 13.89 -6.67
C PRO A 472 14.39 15.38 -6.74
N ALA A 473 13.28 15.71 -7.40
CA ALA A 473 12.83 17.10 -7.57
C ALA A 473 12.40 17.78 -6.26
N PHE A 474 12.17 17.00 -5.19
CA PHE A 474 11.88 17.48 -3.85
C PHE A 474 12.96 17.00 -2.88
N ASP A 475 13.63 17.95 -2.23
CA ASP A 475 14.56 17.69 -1.15
C ASP A 475 13.86 17.92 0.21
N PRO A 476 13.68 16.88 1.03
CA PRO A 476 13.04 17.01 2.34
C PRO A 476 13.92 17.74 3.38
N THR A 477 15.23 17.84 3.15
CA THR A 477 16.16 18.51 4.08
C THR A 477 16.01 20.04 4.05
N THR A 478 15.57 20.59 2.92
CA THR A 478 15.41 22.04 2.71
C THR A 478 14.05 22.58 3.16
N VAL A 479 13.17 21.75 3.74
CA VAL A 479 11.85 22.19 4.19
C VAL A 479 11.97 23.08 5.42
N SER A 480 11.65 24.35 5.23
CA SER A 480 11.64 25.36 6.29
C SER A 480 10.37 25.28 7.16
N THR A 481 10.51 25.66 8.42
CA THR A 481 9.41 25.86 9.37
C THR A 481 9.12 27.35 9.63
N SER A 482 9.87 28.27 9.00
CA SER A 482 9.83 29.73 9.29
C SER A 482 9.32 30.60 8.12
N THR A 483 8.90 30.01 7.00
CA THR A 483 8.31 30.75 5.88
C THR A 483 6.94 31.33 6.28
N PRO A 484 6.53 32.52 5.79
CA PRO A 484 5.15 33.00 5.98
C PRO A 484 4.11 31.98 5.47
N LEU A 485 3.00 31.82 6.19
CA LEU A 485 1.94 30.86 5.82
C LEU A 485 1.27 31.21 4.48
N PHE A 486 1.17 32.50 4.17
CA PHE A 486 0.52 33.01 2.96
C PHE A 486 1.48 33.85 2.10
N HIS A 487 1.26 33.82 0.78
CA HIS A 487 1.67 34.89 -0.11
C HIS A 487 0.41 35.50 -0.78
N PRO A 488 0.16 36.82 -0.63
CA PRO A 488 0.98 37.79 0.12
C PRO A 488 0.93 37.55 1.65
N PRO A 489 2.00 37.86 2.41
CA PRO A 489 2.02 37.65 3.88
C PRO A 489 0.97 38.45 4.65
N SER A 490 0.45 39.53 4.06
CA SER A 490 -0.63 40.36 4.60
C SER A 490 -2.03 39.75 4.46
N THR A 491 -2.16 38.52 3.95
CA THR A 491 -3.46 37.85 3.79
C THR A 491 -4.14 37.64 5.13
N ALA A 492 -5.32 38.24 5.32
CA ALA A 492 -6.16 37.99 6.48
C ALA A 492 -6.99 36.71 6.32
N LEU A 493 -7.06 35.92 7.39
CA LEU A 493 -7.98 34.81 7.57
C LEU A 493 -8.44 34.84 9.04
N PRO A 494 -9.73 35.05 9.32
CA PRO A 494 -10.86 35.16 8.39
C PRO A 494 -10.89 36.50 7.63
N ALA A 495 -11.66 36.61 6.55
CA ALA A 495 -12.07 37.92 6.05
C ALA A 495 -12.99 38.65 7.05
N SER A 496 -13.11 39.97 6.90
CA SER A 496 -14.03 40.82 7.68
C SER A 496 -15.50 40.72 7.23
N VAL A 497 -15.75 40.03 6.11
CA VAL A 497 -17.08 39.83 5.51
C VAL A 497 -17.37 38.34 5.34
N GLN A 498 -18.63 37.99 5.08
CA GLN A 498 -19.00 36.62 4.73
C GLN A 498 -18.32 36.19 3.42
N GLU A 499 -17.73 35.00 3.41
CA GLU A 499 -16.96 34.51 2.25
C GLU A 499 -17.07 33.00 2.00
N VAL A 500 -16.74 32.61 0.77
CA VAL A 500 -16.43 31.23 0.36
C VAL A 500 -14.93 31.11 0.08
N VAL A 501 -14.24 30.31 0.87
CA VAL A 501 -12.83 29.94 0.66
C VAL A 501 -12.75 28.59 -0.06
N ILE A 502 -12.26 28.58 -1.30
CA ILE A 502 -11.99 27.35 -2.05
C ILE A 502 -10.53 26.95 -1.87
N LEU A 503 -10.27 25.76 -1.32
CA LEU A 503 -8.91 25.23 -1.25
C LEU A 503 -8.56 24.49 -2.54
N VAL A 504 -7.34 24.67 -3.05
CA VAL A 504 -6.86 24.01 -4.27
C VAL A 504 -5.49 23.38 -4.00
N GLY A 505 -5.29 22.12 -4.39
CA GLY A 505 -3.98 21.48 -4.30
C GLY A 505 -4.03 19.96 -4.20
N PHE A 506 -2.87 19.31 -4.29
CA PHE A 506 -2.73 17.85 -4.26
C PHE A 506 -3.42 17.17 -3.06
N PRO A 507 -3.89 15.92 -3.19
CA PRO A 507 -4.14 15.08 -2.02
C PRO A 507 -2.89 15.06 -1.12
N ALA A 508 -3.07 14.98 0.20
CA ALA A 508 -1.98 15.10 1.17
C ALA A 508 -1.13 16.40 1.11
N SER A 509 -1.56 17.47 0.45
CA SER A 509 -0.88 18.80 0.52
C SER A 509 -1.07 19.56 1.85
N GLY A 510 -1.72 18.96 2.85
CA GLY A 510 -1.99 19.59 4.14
C GLY A 510 -3.30 20.36 4.27
N LYS A 511 -4.13 20.47 3.21
CA LYS A 511 -5.41 21.20 3.21
C LYS A 511 -6.28 20.97 4.45
N SER A 512 -6.67 19.74 4.75
CA SER A 512 -7.56 19.45 5.89
C SER A 512 -6.91 19.75 7.25
N THR A 513 -5.57 19.67 7.36
CA THR A 513 -4.83 20.13 8.55
C THR A 513 -4.88 21.65 8.66
N PHE A 514 -4.71 22.36 7.54
CA PHE A 514 -4.85 23.81 7.47
C PHE A 514 -6.28 24.26 7.84
N VAL A 515 -7.32 23.58 7.34
CA VAL A 515 -8.72 23.83 7.73
C VAL A 515 -8.90 23.68 9.23
N LYS A 516 -8.42 22.56 9.79
CA LYS A 516 -8.53 22.27 11.22
C LYS A 516 -7.85 23.34 12.09
N ASN A 517 -6.66 23.79 11.69
CA ASN A 517 -5.82 24.65 12.52
C ASN A 517 -6.06 26.14 12.32
N HIS A 518 -6.47 26.59 11.12
CA HIS A 518 -6.54 28.00 10.74
C HIS A 518 -7.92 28.47 10.25
N VAL A 519 -8.87 27.57 9.98
CA VAL A 519 -10.19 27.94 9.42
C VAL A 519 -11.34 27.61 10.38
N LEU A 520 -11.37 26.40 10.94
CA LEU A 520 -12.38 25.99 11.93
C LEU A 520 -12.41 26.83 13.23
N PRO A 521 -11.30 27.35 13.76
CA PRO A 521 -11.34 28.27 14.92
C PRO A 521 -12.19 29.52 14.68
N HIS A 522 -12.35 29.94 13.41
CA HIS A 522 -13.18 31.07 13.00
C HIS A 522 -14.62 30.67 12.61
N LYS A 523 -15.06 29.46 12.98
CA LYS A 523 -16.44 28.95 12.85
C LYS A 523 -16.97 28.83 11.42
N TYR A 524 -16.08 28.62 10.44
CA TYR A 524 -16.47 28.37 9.05
C TYR A 524 -17.18 27.03 8.93
N VAL A 525 -18.18 26.94 8.06
CA VAL A 525 -18.79 25.66 7.69
C VAL A 525 -17.84 24.90 6.78
N HIS A 526 -17.36 23.74 7.25
CA HIS A 526 -16.46 22.87 6.50
C HIS A 526 -17.24 21.96 5.55
N VAL A 527 -17.12 22.25 4.26
CA VAL A 527 -17.68 21.45 3.18
C VAL A 527 -16.55 20.60 2.59
N ASN A 528 -16.61 19.29 2.82
CA ASN A 528 -15.65 18.32 2.32
C ASN A 528 -16.41 17.17 1.65
N ARG A 529 -15.95 16.76 0.47
CA ARG A 529 -16.61 15.75 -0.36
C ARG A 529 -16.40 14.32 0.16
N ASP A 530 -15.30 14.02 0.84
CA ASP A 530 -15.05 12.68 1.38
C ASP A 530 -16.13 12.32 2.43
N THR A 531 -16.49 13.29 3.28
CA THR A 531 -17.55 13.15 4.29
C THR A 531 -18.96 13.21 3.68
N MET A 532 -19.23 14.16 2.77
CA MET A 532 -20.56 14.37 2.19
C MET A 532 -20.92 13.40 1.04
N GLY A 533 -19.92 12.77 0.41
CA GLY A 533 -20.05 11.74 -0.61
C GLY A 533 -20.21 12.21 -2.06
N SER A 534 -20.91 13.31 -2.33
CA SER A 534 -21.11 13.82 -3.71
C SER A 534 -20.98 15.33 -3.80
N TRP A 535 -20.54 15.83 -4.97
CA TRP A 535 -20.35 17.27 -5.17
C TRP A 535 -21.67 18.05 -5.10
N GLN A 536 -22.80 17.44 -5.48
CA GLN A 536 -24.13 18.06 -5.37
C GLN A 536 -24.48 18.32 -3.90
N LYS A 537 -24.15 17.39 -3.00
CA LYS A 537 -24.33 17.58 -1.55
C LYS A 537 -23.43 18.67 -1.01
N CYS A 538 -22.18 18.77 -1.48
CA CYS A 538 -21.27 19.86 -1.14
C CYS A 538 -21.81 21.23 -1.58
N VAL A 539 -22.34 21.33 -2.81
CA VAL A 539 -22.97 22.55 -3.34
C VAL A 539 -24.21 22.92 -2.53
N ALA A 540 -25.09 21.97 -2.22
CA ALA A 540 -26.27 22.21 -1.40
C ALA A 540 -25.92 22.66 0.03
N ALA A 541 -24.91 22.03 0.65
CA ALA A 541 -24.41 22.42 1.97
C ALA A 541 -23.79 23.83 1.97
N CYS A 542 -22.99 24.16 0.96
CA CYS A 542 -22.43 25.49 0.75
C CYS A 542 -23.53 26.55 0.63
N SER A 543 -24.47 26.38 -0.30
CA SER A 543 -25.59 27.33 -0.47
C SER A 543 -26.45 27.47 0.81
N SER A 544 -26.74 26.37 1.51
CA SER A 544 -27.53 26.41 2.76
C SER A 544 -26.81 27.15 3.89
N ALA A 545 -25.49 27.03 4.01
CA ALA A 545 -24.69 27.77 4.97
C ALA A 545 -24.61 29.26 4.63
N LEU A 546 -24.47 29.59 3.33
CA LEU A 546 -24.45 30.97 2.86
C LEU A 546 -25.76 31.71 3.16
N CYS A 547 -26.92 31.07 2.92
CA CYS A 547 -28.24 31.64 3.27
C CYS A 547 -28.44 31.85 4.79
N LYS A 548 -27.59 31.27 5.65
CA LYS A 548 -27.60 31.46 7.11
C LYS A 548 -26.59 32.50 7.59
N GLY A 549 -25.96 33.26 6.68
CA GLY A 549 -24.94 34.25 7.02
C GLY A 549 -23.58 33.66 7.44
N GLN A 550 -23.35 32.36 7.20
CA GLN A 550 -22.11 31.69 7.60
C GLN A 550 -21.07 31.70 6.47
N SER A 551 -19.79 31.93 6.79
CA SER A 551 -18.69 31.70 5.85
C SER A 551 -18.42 30.20 5.67
N VAL A 552 -17.95 29.81 4.49
CA VAL A 552 -17.81 28.41 4.06
C VAL A 552 -16.38 28.14 3.57
N VAL A 553 -15.83 26.97 3.91
CA VAL A 553 -14.57 26.47 3.33
C VAL A 553 -14.80 25.17 2.56
N ILE A 554 -14.32 25.12 1.31
CA ILE A 554 -14.41 23.96 0.42
C ILE A 554 -13.07 23.21 0.44
N ASP A 555 -13.02 22.10 1.18
CA ASP A 555 -11.83 21.25 1.37
C ASP A 555 -11.89 20.01 0.46
N ASN A 556 -11.75 20.25 -0.85
CA ASN A 556 -11.60 19.21 -1.87
C ASN A 556 -10.28 19.44 -2.62
N THR A 557 -9.93 18.58 -3.59
CA THR A 557 -8.71 18.82 -4.40
C THR A 557 -8.90 19.98 -5.39
N ASN A 558 -10.09 20.11 -5.98
CA ASN A 558 -10.53 21.23 -6.82
C ASN A 558 -9.55 21.50 -7.99
N ALA A 559 -9.14 20.42 -8.67
CA ALA A 559 -8.03 20.45 -9.62
C ALA A 559 -8.30 21.37 -10.84
N ASP A 560 -9.49 21.29 -11.40
CA ASP A 560 -9.89 22.00 -12.62
C ASP A 560 -10.89 23.15 -12.38
N VAL A 561 -11.09 23.95 -13.43
CA VAL A 561 -11.96 25.13 -13.42
C VAL A 561 -13.43 24.75 -13.23
N ASP A 562 -13.90 23.65 -13.82
CA ASP A 562 -15.32 23.26 -13.77
C ASP A 562 -15.74 22.80 -12.37
N SER A 563 -14.87 22.07 -11.67
CA SER A 563 -15.08 21.72 -10.26
C SER A 563 -15.10 22.96 -9.36
N ARG A 564 -14.23 23.94 -9.61
CA ARG A 564 -14.18 25.21 -8.85
C ARG A 564 -15.38 26.10 -9.13
N LYS A 565 -15.80 26.21 -10.39
CA LYS A 565 -16.92 27.06 -10.85
C LYS A 565 -18.20 26.80 -10.05
N ARG A 566 -18.47 25.54 -9.69
CA ARG A 566 -19.64 25.12 -8.89
C ARG A 566 -19.81 25.94 -7.60
N TYR A 567 -18.70 26.24 -6.91
CA TYR A 567 -18.71 26.97 -5.64
C TYR A 567 -18.53 28.48 -5.84
N VAL A 568 -17.85 28.92 -6.90
CA VAL A 568 -17.84 30.34 -7.30
C VAL A 568 -19.25 30.80 -7.68
N ASP A 569 -20.04 29.95 -8.36
CA ASP A 569 -21.44 30.21 -8.68
C ASP A 569 -22.31 30.28 -7.40
N CYS A 570 -22.03 29.48 -6.37
CA CYS A 570 -22.67 29.63 -5.05
C CYS A 570 -22.38 30.99 -4.43
N ALA A 571 -21.11 31.42 -4.41
CA ALA A 571 -20.71 32.70 -3.85
C ALA A 571 -21.37 33.88 -4.59
N LYS A 572 -21.34 33.86 -5.94
CA LYS A 572 -22.00 34.86 -6.79
C LYS A 572 -23.51 34.93 -6.54
N LYS A 573 -24.20 33.79 -6.43
CA LYS A 573 -25.65 33.75 -6.15
C LYS A 573 -26.03 34.28 -4.76
N ALA A 574 -25.17 34.10 -3.77
CA ALA A 574 -25.36 34.63 -2.42
C ALA A 574 -24.84 36.08 -2.26
N ASN A 575 -24.26 36.67 -3.31
CA ASN A 575 -23.60 37.98 -3.28
C ASN A 575 -22.50 38.10 -2.19
N VAL A 576 -21.73 37.04 -1.99
CA VAL A 576 -20.62 36.99 -1.00
C VAL A 576 -19.24 36.94 -1.68
N GLN A 577 -18.20 37.29 -0.93
CA GLN A 577 -16.83 37.20 -1.41
C GLN A 577 -16.44 35.75 -1.72
N CYS A 578 -15.64 35.52 -2.77
CA CYS A 578 -15.01 34.23 -3.04
C CYS A 578 -13.48 34.38 -3.14
N ARG A 579 -12.74 33.58 -2.36
CA ARG A 579 -11.27 33.52 -2.40
C ARG A 579 -10.80 32.11 -2.71
N CYS A 580 -9.68 32.02 -3.43
CA CYS A 580 -8.99 30.77 -3.70
C CYS A 580 -7.71 30.68 -2.87
N PHE A 581 -7.52 29.57 -2.15
CA PHE A 581 -6.33 29.28 -1.36
C PHE A 581 -5.59 28.10 -2.02
N SER A 582 -4.60 28.44 -2.84
CA SER A 582 -3.83 27.48 -3.67
C SER A 582 -2.57 27.03 -2.94
N PHE A 583 -2.49 25.74 -2.60
CA PHE A 583 -1.36 25.17 -1.87
C PHE A 583 -0.15 25.00 -2.77
N THR A 584 1.02 25.46 -2.32
CA THR A 584 2.27 25.43 -3.10
C THR A 584 2.97 24.07 -3.12
N THR A 585 2.48 23.09 -2.35
CA THR A 585 3.02 21.72 -2.27
C THR A 585 3.09 21.06 -3.65
N THR A 586 4.29 20.66 -4.05
CA THR A 586 4.52 20.00 -5.35
C THR A 586 4.06 18.54 -5.35
N PHE A 587 4.03 17.92 -6.53
CA PHE A 587 3.67 16.51 -6.72
C PHE A 587 4.47 15.56 -5.81
N ASP A 588 5.80 15.69 -5.79
CA ASP A 588 6.67 14.81 -5.01
C ASP A 588 6.68 15.17 -3.52
N HIS A 589 6.52 16.45 -3.18
CA HIS A 589 6.33 16.89 -1.78
C HIS A 589 5.03 16.33 -1.19
N ALA A 590 3.93 16.32 -1.95
CA ALA A 590 2.65 15.76 -1.51
C ALA A 590 2.74 14.23 -1.33
N ARG A 591 3.43 13.51 -2.23
CA ARG A 591 3.70 12.07 -2.09
C ARG A 591 4.64 11.77 -0.92
N HIS A 592 5.62 12.63 -0.66
CA HIS A 592 6.47 12.54 0.52
C HIS A 592 5.66 12.73 1.81
N ASN A 593 4.79 13.75 1.87
CA ASN A 593 3.94 13.99 3.04
C ASN A 593 2.95 12.84 3.29
N GLU A 594 2.37 12.29 2.22
CA GLU A 594 1.60 11.04 2.28
C GLU A 594 2.42 9.87 2.86
N LYS A 595 3.68 9.74 2.42
CA LYS A 595 4.57 8.69 2.90
C LYS A 595 4.94 8.88 4.38
N PHE A 596 5.18 10.12 4.80
CA PHE A 596 5.42 10.49 6.20
C PHE A 596 4.22 10.12 7.07
N ARG A 597 2.99 10.49 6.66
CA ARG A 597 1.76 10.11 7.36
C ARG A 597 1.66 8.60 7.57
N GLN A 598 1.94 7.79 6.54
CA GLN A 598 1.92 6.32 6.66
C GLN A 598 2.97 5.73 7.64
N LEU A 599 3.97 6.51 8.07
CA LEU A 599 5.07 6.07 8.93
C LEU A 599 4.97 6.60 10.37
N THR A 600 4.19 7.65 10.64
CA THR A 600 3.99 8.19 12.00
C THR A 600 2.89 7.46 12.78
N PRO A 601 2.93 7.46 14.13
CA PRO A 601 1.87 6.87 14.95
C PRO A 601 0.49 7.47 14.67
N ALA A 602 0.42 8.78 14.37
CA ALA A 602 -0.80 9.48 14.01
C ALA A 602 -1.46 8.95 12.73
N GLY A 603 -0.69 8.38 11.81
CA GLY A 603 -1.21 7.78 10.58
C GLY A 603 -1.44 6.27 10.63
N LYS A 604 -1.49 5.64 11.82
CA LYS A 604 -1.96 4.25 11.94
C LYS A 604 -3.36 4.03 11.36
N ASN A 605 -4.20 5.05 11.41
CA ASN A 605 -5.56 5.05 10.85
C ASN A 605 -5.65 5.83 9.52
N HIS A 606 -4.52 6.27 8.96
CA HIS A 606 -4.50 7.03 7.71
C HIS A 606 -4.71 6.10 6.51
N ALA A 607 -5.79 6.31 5.78
CA ALA A 607 -6.07 5.58 4.55
C ALA A 607 -5.07 5.98 3.46
N SER A 608 -4.22 5.02 3.07
CA SER A 608 -3.16 5.22 2.09
C SER A 608 -3.69 5.71 0.75
N ILE A 609 -3.19 6.86 0.30
CA ILE A 609 -3.58 7.48 -0.98
C ILE A 609 -2.76 6.81 -2.10
N ALA A 610 -3.45 6.20 -3.06
CA ALA A 610 -2.81 5.53 -4.19
C ALA A 610 -2.13 6.53 -5.15
N ASP A 611 -0.92 6.23 -5.64
CA ASP A 611 -0.14 7.07 -6.56
C ASP A 611 -0.97 7.61 -7.75
N MET A 612 -1.88 6.80 -8.31
CA MET A 612 -2.76 7.17 -9.43
C MET A 612 -3.59 8.44 -9.14
N ILE A 613 -3.97 8.68 -7.88
CA ILE A 613 -4.73 9.85 -7.44
C ILE A 613 -3.89 11.12 -7.65
N PHE A 614 -2.61 11.11 -7.22
CA PHE A 614 -1.68 12.22 -7.43
C PHE A 614 -1.42 12.48 -8.93
N TYR A 615 -1.23 11.42 -9.73
CA TYR A 615 -1.04 11.57 -11.17
C TYR A 615 -2.27 12.14 -11.87
N THR A 616 -3.48 11.75 -11.45
CA THR A 616 -4.72 12.23 -12.07
C THR A 616 -5.01 13.68 -11.67
N PHE A 617 -4.76 14.06 -10.41
CA PHE A 617 -4.74 15.47 -10.01
C PHE A 617 -3.76 16.28 -10.89
N ARG A 618 -2.50 15.84 -11.01
CA ARG A 618 -1.48 16.52 -11.83
C ARG A 618 -1.89 16.68 -13.29
N LYS A 619 -2.64 15.73 -13.83
CA LYS A 619 -3.14 15.73 -15.23
C LYS A 619 -4.32 16.69 -15.44
N ASN A 620 -5.14 16.89 -14.42
CA ASN A 620 -6.34 17.73 -14.49
C ASN A 620 -6.11 19.14 -13.92
N PHE A 621 -5.03 19.35 -13.17
CA PHE A 621 -4.74 20.61 -12.50
C PHE A 621 -4.58 21.78 -13.48
N VAL A 622 -5.44 22.79 -13.29
CA VAL A 622 -5.34 24.10 -13.92
C VAL A 622 -5.15 25.13 -12.82
N ALA A 623 -4.03 25.86 -12.84
CA ALA A 623 -3.71 26.86 -11.84
C ALA A 623 -4.83 27.92 -11.73
N PRO A 624 -5.32 28.22 -10.50
CA PRO A 624 -6.46 29.10 -10.31
C PRO A 624 -6.14 30.55 -10.65
N LYS A 625 -7.08 31.25 -11.30
CA LYS A 625 -6.92 32.66 -11.71
C LYS A 625 -8.10 33.53 -11.30
N LYS A 626 -7.88 34.85 -11.16
CA LYS A 626 -8.93 35.81 -10.74
C LYS A 626 -10.14 35.81 -11.68
N GLU A 627 -9.91 35.61 -12.98
CA GLU A 627 -10.94 35.57 -14.03
C GLU A 627 -12.03 34.50 -13.81
N GLU A 628 -11.76 33.45 -13.00
CA GLU A 628 -12.79 32.47 -12.61
C GLU A 628 -13.90 33.11 -11.75
N GLY A 629 -13.59 34.22 -11.07
CA GLY A 629 -14.48 34.96 -10.18
C GLY A 629 -13.97 35.09 -8.74
N TYR A 630 -12.66 35.04 -8.53
CA TYR A 630 -12.05 35.23 -7.21
C TYR A 630 -11.70 36.69 -6.97
N SER A 631 -12.05 37.22 -5.80
CA SER A 631 -11.51 38.50 -5.34
C SER A 631 -10.00 38.42 -5.10
N GLU A 632 -9.54 37.27 -4.59
CA GLU A 632 -8.15 37.01 -4.23
C GLU A 632 -7.78 35.55 -4.52
N VAL A 633 -6.57 35.33 -5.04
CA VAL A 633 -5.94 34.02 -5.15
C VAL A 633 -4.71 34.04 -4.25
N VAL A 634 -4.84 33.45 -3.07
CA VAL A 634 -3.81 33.33 -2.03
C VAL A 634 -2.98 32.09 -2.31
N GLN A 635 -1.65 32.20 -2.23
CA GLN A 635 -0.79 31.01 -2.17
C GLN A 635 -0.60 30.59 -0.71
N VAL A 636 -0.86 29.31 -0.40
CA VAL A 636 -0.66 28.74 0.93
C VAL A 636 0.63 27.92 0.93
N ASN A 637 1.60 28.33 1.74
CA ASN A 637 2.85 27.62 1.89
C ASN A 637 2.69 26.37 2.72
N PHE A 638 3.43 25.32 2.36
CA PHE A 638 3.49 24.12 3.18
C PHE A 638 4.40 24.35 4.40
N LEU A 639 3.78 24.50 5.57
CA LEU A 639 4.47 24.54 6.86
C LEU A 639 4.19 23.24 7.62
N PRO A 640 5.20 22.36 7.82
CA PRO A 640 4.99 21.14 8.59
C PRO A 640 4.89 21.44 10.09
N THR A 641 3.96 20.75 10.75
CA THR A 641 3.87 20.68 12.22
C THR A 641 4.24 19.27 12.68
N PHE A 642 5.19 19.15 13.60
CA PHE A 642 5.67 17.88 14.14
C PHE A 642 5.29 17.74 15.61
N ASN A 643 4.89 16.54 16.04
CA ASN A 643 4.57 16.29 17.45
C ASN A 643 5.84 16.20 18.33
N ASN A 644 7.00 15.91 17.72
CA ASN A 644 8.29 15.78 18.40
C ASN A 644 9.46 15.88 17.40
N LYS A 645 10.69 15.96 17.92
CA LYS A 645 11.92 16.05 17.11
C LYS A 645 12.21 14.82 16.25
N ASP A 646 11.68 13.64 16.59
CA ASP A 646 11.93 12.43 15.81
C ASP A 646 11.00 12.32 14.60
N GLU A 647 9.78 12.86 14.68
CA GLU A 647 8.94 13.14 13.53
C GLU A 647 9.58 14.17 12.59
N GLU A 648 10.18 15.24 13.10
CA GLU A 648 10.93 16.21 12.26
C GLU A 648 12.11 15.54 11.55
N LYS A 649 12.95 14.78 12.27
CA LYS A 649 14.06 14.01 11.69
C LYS A 649 13.57 13.01 10.64
N LEU A 650 12.43 12.36 10.87
CA LEU A 650 11.82 11.43 9.90
C LEU A 650 11.36 12.18 8.65
N TYR A 651 10.71 13.34 8.81
CA TYR A 651 10.27 14.16 7.69
C TYR A 651 11.44 14.65 6.84
N LYS A 652 12.56 15.01 7.46
CA LYS A 652 13.78 15.48 6.75
C LYS A 652 14.59 14.35 6.08
N LYS A 653 14.13 13.09 6.11
CA LYS A 653 14.72 11.97 5.35
C LYS A 653 14.03 11.79 4.00
N PHE A 654 14.75 11.32 2.99
CA PHE A 654 14.16 10.86 1.72
C PHE A 654 13.29 9.62 1.95
N LEU A 655 11.97 9.75 1.77
CA LEU A 655 11.00 8.66 2.00
C LEU A 655 10.55 7.94 0.72
N LEU A 656 10.88 8.50 -0.46
CA LEU A 656 10.47 8.02 -1.77
C LEU A 656 11.66 7.42 -2.53
N GLU A 657 11.42 6.35 -3.30
CA GLU A 657 12.46 5.66 -4.08
C GLU A 657 12.82 6.35 -5.40
N LYS A 658 11.97 7.29 -5.86
CA LYS A 658 12.04 8.05 -7.11
C LYS A 658 11.28 9.36 -6.94
#